data_AF-A0A182GUM8-F1
#
_entry.id   AF-A0A182GUM8-F1
#
_cell.length_a   1.000
_cell.length_b   1.000
_cell.length_c   1.000
_cell.angle_alpha   90.00
_cell.angle_beta   90.00
_cell.angle_gamma   90.00
#
_symmetry.space_group_name_H-M   'P 1'
#
loop_
_entity.id
_entity.type
_entity.pdbx_description
1 polymer ?
#
loop_
_entity_poly.entity_id
_entity_poly.type
_entity_poly.pdbx_seq_one_letter_code
_entity_poly.pdbx_strand_id
1 'polypeptide(L)'
;MQLFGAVLLLTVLPFSAICEDVLYKGYKLYDVQATARDEIELLQSVSHDLELDFWSPPAVGRKSSVFVSPRKDELFRTFLSEHNVTHRLSSEGVQKLIDHERDFNEILNRKRRNVSQNDTIAIVSTNGTSFEYFWSLNEIYQYLDMLARKYPNLVKLFGYGKTYENRSIKVITISTAGKVNGSRPIVMVDGGIHAREWASHMSVVYLIYQLVERSTENMDLLNNTDWVIMPVVNPDGYEYTQKDRLWRKNRSPINGTSCFGTDLNRNFPIGWTSFGSKCSVGYAGPAPASELETRALMKLMKNYSNATKVYLTVHSCGDFILYPFGYKNEEAPNKMQLQALGEEAAAAVRAINGPNFKVFKIDLASQEQHALLKRWEDVEGVDFWDRAGRRVMIHPELQKHFENFLVANKIAHEVIIEDVEATIEAERKYDQEYKKSKATLGRSTVDFEHFWDTQEIYGYLDELAASYPNLVSVEVIGHSHENREIKAITITSTNGQVSGTKPVIFIDGGVHAREWAGIMSVVYLIHELVEHNSDYQDMMTNDWVIVPVANPDGYEFSHTSNRMWRKNRFPSSILCTGVDLNRNFEYMWASGTNLCSDTYPGTGPVSELETQALVSLMSRYRNNLSLYLAVHTYGDMILYPFGYAWPFIPVSNAAEHIAMGEKAKAAVSAVGGPNYIVGNSAEILYTAYGASDDYAVGLAGFTYGFTLELTGGGSQGFDLPASQLQHVAHSAFQIYRSMANDI
;
A
#
# COMPACT_ATOMS: atom_id res chain seq x y z
N MET A 1 0.98 -96.24 1.89
CA MET A 1 -0.45 -96.21 1.53
C MET A 1 -1.12 -95.22 2.46
N GLN A 2 -1.69 -94.12 1.92
CA GLN A 2 -2.65 -93.17 2.54
C GLN A 2 -2.18 -92.43 3.81
N LEU A 3 -1.86 -91.12 3.87
CA LEU A 3 -2.49 -89.89 3.35
C LEU A 3 -3.94 -89.67 3.83
N PHE A 4 -4.08 -88.98 4.97
CA PHE A 4 -5.19 -88.15 5.44
C PHE A 4 -4.53 -87.06 6.33
N GLY A 5 -4.74 -85.75 6.23
CA GLY A 5 -5.81 -84.99 5.60
C GLY A 5 -6.48 -84.09 6.63
N ALA A 6 -5.79 -83.06 7.12
CA ALA A 6 -6.38 -81.98 7.93
C ALA A 6 -5.89 -80.63 7.39
N VAL A 7 -6.79 -79.97 6.66
CA VAL A 7 -6.64 -78.62 6.12
C VAL A 7 -6.86 -77.64 7.27
N LEU A 8 -5.83 -76.89 7.66
CA LEU A 8 -5.99 -75.69 8.47
C LEU A 8 -6.02 -74.48 7.53
N LEU A 9 -7.21 -73.89 7.34
CA LEU A 9 -7.38 -72.61 6.67
C LEU A 9 -6.72 -71.51 7.52
N LEU A 10 -5.51 -71.09 7.15
CA LEU A 10 -4.91 -69.83 7.59
C LEU A 10 -5.50 -68.71 6.73
N THR A 11 -6.46 -67.98 7.29
CA THR A 11 -6.96 -66.72 6.75
C THR A 11 -5.82 -65.70 6.76
N VAL A 12 -5.24 -65.45 5.59
CA VAL A 12 -4.36 -64.30 5.35
C VAL A 12 -5.25 -63.06 5.33
N LEU A 13 -5.31 -62.35 6.45
CA LEU A 13 -5.81 -60.98 6.48
C LEU A 13 -4.78 -60.09 5.78
N PRO A 14 -5.16 -59.31 4.75
CA PRO A 14 -4.26 -58.33 4.18
C PRO A 14 -4.06 -57.23 5.22
N PHE A 15 -2.82 -57.06 5.69
CA PHE A 15 -2.42 -55.81 6.33
C PHE A 15 -2.44 -54.73 5.25
N SER A 16 -3.59 -54.08 5.05
CA SER A 16 -3.61 -52.74 4.48
C SER A 16 -2.88 -51.85 5.47
N ALA A 17 -1.62 -51.54 5.19
CA ALA A 17 -0.94 -50.42 5.82
C ALA A 17 -1.72 -49.16 5.45
N ILE A 18 -2.65 -48.78 6.31
CA ILE A 18 -3.29 -47.47 6.28
C ILE A 18 -2.15 -46.49 6.54
N CYS A 19 -1.67 -45.86 5.47
CA CYS A 19 -0.65 -44.83 5.55
C CYS A 19 -1.35 -43.59 6.10
N GLU A 20 -1.22 -43.32 7.40
CA GLU A 20 -1.84 -42.15 8.03
C GLU A 20 -1.23 -40.85 7.50
N ASP A 21 -2.10 -39.89 7.18
CA ASP A 21 -1.72 -38.51 6.84
C ASP A 21 -0.97 -37.86 8.01
N VAL A 22 -0.02 -36.96 7.71
CA VAL A 22 0.67 -36.21 8.76
C VAL A 22 -0.29 -35.17 9.35
N LEU A 23 -0.51 -35.26 10.67
CA LEU A 23 -1.35 -34.33 11.42
C LEU A 23 -0.53 -33.24 12.13
N TYR A 24 -0.98 -32.00 11.98
CA TYR A 24 -0.46 -30.77 12.58
C TYR A 24 -1.31 -30.30 13.78
N LYS A 25 -1.92 -31.24 14.51
CA LYS A 25 -2.73 -30.92 15.70
C LYS A 25 -1.88 -30.22 16.76
N GLY A 26 -2.35 -29.06 17.22
CA GLY A 26 -1.68 -28.24 18.24
C GLY A 26 -0.47 -27.45 17.73
N TYR A 27 -0.13 -27.52 16.44
CA TYR A 27 0.86 -26.61 15.87
C TYR A 27 0.29 -25.21 15.76
N LYS A 28 1.14 -24.23 16.00
CA LYS A 28 0.79 -22.81 16.04
C LYS A 28 1.60 -22.01 15.03
N LEU A 29 1.03 -20.90 14.60
CA LEU A 29 1.71 -19.90 13.78
C LEU A 29 1.80 -18.61 14.58
N TYR A 30 3.02 -18.11 14.77
CA TYR A 30 3.30 -16.85 15.45
C TYR A 30 3.80 -15.82 14.44
N ASP A 31 3.36 -14.57 14.54
CA ASP A 31 4.03 -13.44 13.89
C ASP A 31 4.96 -12.79 14.90
N VAL A 32 6.26 -12.76 14.59
CA VAL A 32 7.30 -12.09 15.39
C VAL A 32 7.82 -10.88 14.62
N GLN A 33 8.13 -9.79 15.30
CA GLN A 33 8.64 -8.57 14.68
C GLN A 33 9.90 -8.12 15.42
N ALA A 34 11.01 -8.07 14.67
CA ALA A 34 12.24 -7.47 15.15
C ALA A 34 12.21 -5.96 14.89
N THR A 35 12.57 -5.17 15.88
CA THR A 35 12.69 -3.71 15.86
C THR A 35 14.13 -3.24 15.73
N ALA A 36 15.10 -4.13 15.96
CA ALA A 36 16.53 -3.87 15.84
C ALA A 36 17.30 -5.10 15.29
N ARG A 37 18.58 -4.91 14.92
CA ARG A 37 19.39 -5.96 14.28
C ARG A 37 19.81 -7.07 15.25
N ASP A 38 20.03 -6.74 16.51
CA ASP A 38 20.30 -7.71 17.58
C ASP A 38 19.12 -8.68 17.79
N GLU A 39 17.88 -8.19 17.70
CA GLU A 39 16.69 -9.04 17.73
C GLU A 39 16.61 -10.00 16.53
N ILE A 40 17.13 -9.62 15.35
CA ILE A 40 17.25 -10.53 14.20
C ILE A 40 18.24 -11.65 14.53
N GLU A 41 19.40 -11.32 15.09
CA GLU A 41 20.42 -12.31 15.46
C GLU A 41 19.88 -13.27 16.54
N LEU A 42 19.12 -12.75 17.51
CA LEU A 42 18.41 -13.55 18.52
C LEU A 42 17.36 -14.49 17.90
N LEU A 43 16.53 -13.99 16.98
CA LEU A 43 15.54 -14.81 16.28
C LEU A 43 16.18 -15.88 15.39
N GLN A 44 17.33 -15.58 14.79
CA GLN A 44 18.12 -16.55 14.05
C GLN A 44 18.73 -17.62 14.97
N SER A 45 19.21 -17.22 16.16
CA SER A 45 19.73 -18.16 17.18
C SER A 45 18.64 -19.11 17.63
N VAL A 46 17.48 -18.60 18.09
CA VAL A 46 16.40 -19.47 18.56
C VAL A 46 15.83 -20.33 17.43
N SER A 47 15.82 -19.83 16.19
CA SER A 47 15.46 -20.62 15.02
C SER A 47 16.38 -21.82 14.85
N HIS A 48 17.69 -21.63 15.05
CA HIS A 48 18.68 -22.69 15.00
C HIS A 48 18.53 -23.66 16.19
N ASP A 49 18.51 -23.13 17.41
CA ASP A 49 18.54 -23.90 18.66
C ASP A 49 17.29 -24.75 18.84
N LEU A 50 16.12 -24.18 18.52
CA LEU A 50 14.85 -24.90 18.58
C LEU A 50 14.47 -25.54 17.24
N GLU A 51 15.29 -25.47 16.20
CA GLU A 51 14.98 -25.92 14.83
C GLU A 51 13.56 -25.46 14.38
N LEU A 52 13.30 -24.15 14.43
CA LEU A 52 12.00 -23.55 14.09
C LEU A 52 11.89 -23.31 12.58
N ASP A 53 10.68 -23.42 12.06
CA ASP A 53 10.36 -23.19 10.65
C ASP A 53 9.83 -21.77 10.46
N PHE A 54 10.72 -20.84 10.13
CA PHE A 54 10.35 -19.49 9.72
C PHE A 54 9.85 -19.51 8.27
N TRP A 55 8.62 -19.06 8.07
CA TRP A 55 8.03 -18.96 6.74
C TRP A 55 8.52 -17.71 6.00
N SER A 56 8.91 -16.67 6.75
CA SER A 56 9.62 -15.50 6.25
C SER A 56 10.82 -15.16 7.15
N PRO A 57 11.97 -14.70 6.61
CA PRO A 57 13.12 -14.34 7.43
C PRO A 57 12.85 -13.12 8.31
N PRO A 58 13.34 -13.08 9.57
CA PRO A 58 13.32 -11.89 10.42
C PRO A 58 13.98 -10.70 9.73
N ALA A 59 13.33 -9.54 9.77
CA ALA A 59 13.88 -8.26 9.31
C ALA A 59 13.41 -7.11 10.20
N VAL A 60 14.22 -6.05 10.30
CA VAL A 60 13.92 -4.89 11.14
C VAL A 60 12.65 -4.21 10.64
N GLY A 61 11.74 -3.91 11.56
CA GLY A 61 10.47 -3.26 11.27
C GLY A 61 9.42 -4.19 10.63
N ARG A 62 9.68 -5.49 10.47
CA ARG A 62 8.82 -6.40 9.70
C ARG A 62 8.35 -7.63 10.49
N LYS A 63 7.07 -8.00 10.32
CA LYS A 63 6.51 -9.25 10.84
C LYS A 63 7.05 -10.46 10.08
N SER A 64 7.39 -11.52 10.81
CA SER A 64 7.86 -12.79 10.28
C SER A 64 7.06 -13.93 10.91
N SER A 65 6.54 -14.84 10.08
CA SER A 65 5.69 -15.92 10.59
C SER A 65 6.53 -17.16 10.94
N VAL A 66 6.30 -17.72 12.12
CA VAL A 66 7.05 -18.84 12.68
C VAL A 66 6.11 -19.99 12.98
N PHE A 67 6.35 -21.13 12.35
CA PHE A 67 5.58 -22.34 12.55
C PHE A 67 6.20 -23.18 13.68
N VAL A 68 5.41 -23.38 14.74
CA VAL A 68 5.91 -23.91 16.02
C VAL A 68 5.13 -25.16 16.39
N SER A 69 5.87 -26.22 16.73
CA SER A 69 5.28 -27.48 17.17
C SER A 69 4.83 -27.41 18.64
N PRO A 70 3.83 -28.22 19.06
CA PRO A 70 3.34 -28.21 20.43
C PRO A 70 4.44 -28.40 21.50
N ARG A 71 5.49 -29.17 21.17
CA ARG A 71 6.61 -29.46 22.08
C ARG A 71 7.56 -28.28 22.26
N LYS A 72 7.60 -27.37 21.27
CA LYS A 72 8.52 -26.22 21.23
C LYS A 72 7.82 -24.92 21.63
N ASP A 73 6.49 -24.93 21.70
CA ASP A 73 5.65 -23.76 21.94
C ASP A 73 6.01 -23.01 23.23
N GLU A 74 6.10 -23.73 24.35
CA GLU A 74 6.42 -23.13 25.65
C GLU A 74 7.82 -22.53 25.68
N LEU A 75 8.81 -23.25 25.15
CA LEU A 75 10.20 -22.79 25.05
C LEU A 75 10.31 -21.54 24.17
N PHE A 76 9.63 -21.54 23.03
CA PHE A 76 9.66 -20.41 22.11
C PHE A 76 8.98 -19.18 22.70
N ARG A 77 7.81 -19.33 23.34
CA ARG A 77 7.13 -18.22 24.01
C ARG A 77 7.94 -17.65 25.17
N THR A 78 8.61 -18.52 25.94
CA THR A 78 9.48 -18.10 27.04
C THR A 78 10.63 -17.29 26.50
N PHE A 79 11.30 -17.78 25.44
CA PHE A 79 12.37 -17.06 24.76
C PHE A 79 11.93 -15.67 24.29
N LEU A 80 10.79 -15.58 23.59
CA LEU A 80 10.27 -14.31 23.09
C LEU A 80 9.95 -13.33 24.23
N SER A 81 9.44 -13.83 25.36
CA SER A 81 9.10 -13.01 26.53
C SER A 81 10.35 -12.52 27.28
N GLU A 82 11.36 -13.37 27.43
CA GLU A 82 12.62 -13.02 28.11
C GLU A 82 13.42 -11.95 27.35
N HIS A 83 13.33 -11.97 26.02
CA HIS A 83 14.07 -11.05 25.14
C HIS A 83 13.21 -9.88 24.65
N ASN A 84 12.00 -9.69 25.20
CA ASN A 84 11.06 -8.63 24.82
C ASN A 84 10.79 -8.53 23.31
N VAL A 85 10.86 -9.65 22.57
CA VAL A 85 10.60 -9.66 21.14
C VAL A 85 9.10 -9.51 20.90
N THR A 86 8.71 -8.50 20.11
CA THR A 86 7.30 -8.24 19.79
C THR A 86 6.73 -9.43 19.01
N HIS A 87 5.64 -10.01 19.51
CA HIS A 87 5.02 -11.17 18.85
C HIS A 87 3.51 -11.27 19.08
N ARG A 88 2.82 -11.96 18.18
CA ARG A 88 1.41 -12.32 18.28
C ARG A 88 1.19 -13.76 17.83
N LEU A 89 0.25 -14.44 18.46
CA LEU A 89 -0.26 -15.73 17.98
C LEU A 89 -1.24 -15.48 16.82
N SER A 90 -0.87 -15.91 15.62
CA SER A 90 -1.62 -15.69 14.39
C SER A 90 -2.62 -16.81 14.13
N SER A 91 -2.26 -18.05 14.47
CA SER A 91 -3.18 -19.18 14.40
C SER A 91 -2.87 -20.24 15.46
N GLU A 92 -3.91 -20.69 16.15
CA GLU A 92 -3.86 -21.77 17.15
C GLU A 92 -4.11 -23.17 16.57
N GLY A 93 -4.47 -23.27 15.29
CA GLY A 93 -5.02 -24.51 14.73
C GLY A 93 -4.69 -24.72 13.26
N VAL A 94 -3.40 -24.83 12.93
CA VAL A 94 -2.92 -25.01 11.54
C VAL A 94 -3.52 -26.26 10.88
N GLN A 95 -3.79 -27.33 11.64
CA GLN A 95 -4.52 -28.50 11.12
C GLN A 95 -5.87 -28.14 10.50
N LYS A 96 -6.65 -27.25 11.14
CA LYS A 96 -7.97 -26.86 10.62
C LYS A 96 -7.87 -26.10 9.30
N LEU A 97 -6.83 -25.30 9.14
CA LEU A 97 -6.56 -24.57 7.89
C LEU A 97 -6.22 -25.53 6.75
N ILE A 98 -5.40 -26.54 7.04
CA ILE A 98 -5.06 -27.60 6.07
C ILE A 98 -6.29 -28.45 5.73
N ASP A 99 -7.09 -28.84 6.72
CA ASP A 99 -8.32 -29.61 6.50
C ASP A 99 -9.30 -28.82 5.62
N HIS A 100 -9.47 -27.52 5.87
CA HIS A 100 -10.32 -26.65 5.06
C HIS A 100 -9.83 -26.55 3.60
N GLU A 101 -8.52 -26.37 3.37
CA GLU A 101 -7.93 -26.37 2.03
C GLU A 101 -8.16 -27.72 1.31
N ARG A 102 -7.96 -28.84 2.01
CA ARG A 102 -8.19 -30.18 1.46
C ARG A 102 -9.66 -30.40 1.09
N ASP A 103 -10.58 -30.07 1.99
CA ASP A 103 -12.02 -30.23 1.76
C ASP A 103 -12.48 -29.38 0.58
N PHE A 104 -12.00 -28.14 0.47
CA PHE A 104 -12.29 -27.26 -0.66
C PHE A 104 -11.80 -27.84 -2.00
N ASN A 105 -10.54 -28.30 -2.04
CA ASN A 105 -9.97 -28.94 -3.23
C ASN A 105 -10.70 -30.25 -3.59
N GLU A 106 -11.11 -31.04 -2.60
CA GLU A 106 -11.91 -32.25 -2.83
C GLU A 106 -13.29 -31.95 -3.39
N ILE A 107 -13.98 -30.93 -2.90
CA ILE A 107 -15.30 -30.51 -3.40
C ILE A 107 -15.20 -30.12 -4.88
N LEU A 108 -14.19 -29.34 -5.26
CA LEU A 108 -13.95 -28.95 -6.65
C LEU A 108 -13.63 -30.17 -7.54
N ASN A 109 -12.79 -31.08 -7.04
CA ASN A 109 -12.45 -32.32 -7.74
C ASN A 109 -13.67 -33.25 -7.92
N ARG A 110 -14.56 -33.36 -6.93
CA ARG A 110 -15.80 -34.15 -7.01
C ARG A 110 -16.79 -33.58 -8.01
N LYS A 111 -16.96 -32.25 -8.06
CA LYS A 111 -17.80 -31.58 -9.07
C LYS A 111 -17.33 -31.88 -10.51
N ARG A 112 -16.02 -32.04 -10.72
CA ARG A 112 -15.44 -32.44 -12.02
C ARG A 112 -15.67 -33.91 -12.40
N ARG A 113 -15.61 -34.84 -11.44
CA ARG A 113 -15.76 -36.30 -11.70
C ARG A 113 -17.17 -36.73 -12.15
N ASN A 114 -18.19 -35.88 -12.01
CA ASN A 114 -19.55 -36.15 -12.49
C ASN A 114 -19.75 -35.87 -13.99
N VAL A 115 -18.68 -35.55 -14.73
CA VAL A 115 -18.66 -35.47 -16.19
C VAL A 115 -18.16 -36.82 -16.73
N SER A 116 -18.82 -37.37 -17.76
CA SER A 116 -18.71 -38.77 -18.17
C SER A 116 -17.27 -39.25 -18.41
N GLN A 117 -16.99 -40.42 -17.83
CA GLN A 117 -15.73 -41.12 -17.78
C GLN A 117 -15.48 -41.85 -19.12
N ASN A 118 -14.99 -41.14 -20.15
CA ASN A 118 -14.35 -41.81 -21.28
C ASN A 118 -13.30 -41.01 -22.06
N ASP A 119 -13.00 -39.76 -21.70
CA ASP A 119 -11.91 -39.02 -22.33
C ASP A 119 -11.09 -38.26 -21.30
N THR A 120 -10.02 -38.88 -20.80
CA THR A 120 -9.01 -38.21 -19.96
C THR A 120 -8.26 -37.11 -20.72
N ILE A 121 -8.50 -36.98 -22.04
CA ILE A 121 -7.98 -35.92 -22.92
C ILE A 121 -9.02 -34.78 -23.11
N ALA A 122 -10.30 -34.99 -22.78
CA ALA A 122 -11.35 -33.96 -22.93
C ALA A 122 -11.45 -33.00 -21.72
N ILE A 123 -10.90 -33.35 -20.56
CA ILE A 123 -11.03 -32.56 -19.31
C ILE A 123 -10.34 -31.19 -19.40
N VAL A 124 -9.33 -31.04 -20.27
CA VAL A 124 -8.67 -29.74 -20.53
C VAL A 124 -9.26 -29.04 -21.76
N SER A 125 -10.00 -29.75 -22.62
CA SER A 125 -10.37 -29.26 -23.95
C SER A 125 -11.77 -28.65 -24.05
N THR A 126 -12.72 -29.01 -23.18
CA THR A 126 -14.13 -28.63 -23.41
C THR A 126 -14.72 -27.53 -22.52
N ASN A 127 -14.08 -27.10 -21.41
CA ASN A 127 -14.65 -26.08 -20.51
C ASN A 127 -13.65 -25.12 -19.84
N GLY A 128 -12.50 -24.87 -20.46
CA GLY A 128 -11.51 -23.91 -19.95
C GLY A 128 -10.67 -24.42 -18.77
N THR A 129 -9.40 -24.06 -18.77
CA THR A 129 -8.43 -24.34 -17.71
C THR A 129 -8.80 -23.54 -16.46
N SER A 130 -9.53 -24.14 -15.51
CA SER A 130 -9.81 -23.49 -14.21
C SER A 130 -8.57 -23.55 -13.31
N PHE A 131 -8.15 -22.37 -12.83
CA PHE A 131 -7.06 -22.16 -11.87
C PHE A 131 -7.59 -21.96 -10.43
N GLU A 132 -8.82 -22.39 -10.15
CA GLU A 132 -9.50 -22.20 -8.86
C GLU A 132 -9.02 -23.15 -7.74
N TYR A 133 -8.05 -24.02 -8.03
CA TYR A 133 -7.45 -24.96 -7.07
C TYR A 133 -6.00 -25.30 -7.44
N PHE A 134 -5.26 -25.90 -6.50
CA PHE A 134 -3.89 -26.35 -6.74
C PHE A 134 -3.86 -27.70 -7.46
N TRP A 135 -3.23 -27.75 -8.63
CA TRP A 135 -3.19 -28.96 -9.46
C TRP A 135 -2.20 -29.99 -8.93
N SER A 136 -2.53 -31.27 -9.03
CA SER A 136 -1.58 -32.35 -8.78
C SER A 136 -0.40 -32.33 -9.77
N LEU A 137 0.71 -32.97 -9.41
CA LEU A 137 1.86 -33.13 -10.30
C LEU A 137 1.47 -33.74 -11.65
N ASN A 138 0.58 -34.75 -11.61
CA ASN A 138 0.11 -35.43 -12.81
C ASN A 138 -0.73 -34.50 -13.70
N GLU A 139 -1.60 -33.68 -13.13
CA GLU A 139 -2.37 -32.67 -13.90
C GLU A 139 -1.45 -31.66 -14.57
N ILE A 140 -0.45 -31.13 -13.85
CA ILE A 140 0.55 -30.23 -14.42
C ILE A 140 1.28 -30.93 -15.59
N TYR A 141 1.70 -32.18 -15.42
CA TYR A 141 2.44 -32.90 -16.46
C TYR A 141 1.59 -33.22 -17.70
N GLN A 142 0.34 -33.60 -17.50
CA GLN A 142 -0.62 -33.82 -18.59
C GLN A 142 -0.90 -32.52 -19.34
N TYR A 143 -1.02 -31.41 -18.64
CA TYR A 143 -1.19 -30.08 -19.23
C TYR A 143 0.01 -29.71 -20.11
N LEU A 144 1.24 -29.86 -19.61
CA LEU A 144 2.46 -29.61 -20.40
C LEU A 144 2.56 -30.52 -21.64
N ASP A 145 2.27 -31.82 -21.49
CA ASP A 145 2.28 -32.78 -22.60
C ASP A 145 1.20 -32.45 -23.65
N MET A 146 0.06 -31.92 -23.22
CA MET A 146 -0.98 -31.43 -24.12
C MET A 146 -0.52 -30.17 -24.87
N LEU A 147 0.05 -29.17 -24.18
CA LEU A 147 0.53 -27.94 -24.83
C LEU A 147 1.59 -28.23 -25.90
N ALA A 148 2.54 -29.13 -25.62
CA ALA A 148 3.55 -29.52 -26.59
C ALA A 148 2.98 -30.21 -27.84
N ARG A 149 1.88 -30.96 -27.69
CA ARG A 149 1.18 -31.60 -28.82
C ARG A 149 0.29 -30.62 -29.59
N LYS A 150 -0.40 -29.73 -28.89
CA LYS A 150 -1.37 -28.77 -29.47
C LYS A 150 -0.69 -27.58 -30.14
N TYR A 151 0.43 -27.11 -29.59
CA TYR A 151 1.17 -25.94 -30.08
C TYR A 151 2.62 -26.28 -30.45
N PRO A 152 2.88 -27.25 -31.36
CA PRO A 152 4.23 -27.77 -31.61
C PRO A 152 5.18 -26.76 -32.25
N ASN A 153 4.65 -25.68 -32.85
CA ASN A 153 5.44 -24.58 -33.45
C ASN A 153 5.77 -23.46 -32.47
N LEU A 154 5.23 -23.49 -31.26
CA LEU A 154 5.47 -22.51 -30.21
C LEU A 154 6.15 -23.17 -29.00
N VAL A 155 5.77 -24.40 -28.69
CA VAL A 155 6.14 -25.12 -27.48
C VAL A 155 7.01 -26.34 -27.79
N LYS A 156 8.07 -26.51 -27.00
CA LYS A 156 8.79 -27.79 -26.87
C LYS A 156 8.89 -28.21 -25.41
N LEU A 157 8.79 -29.50 -25.15
CA LEU A 157 8.83 -30.08 -23.80
C LEU A 157 9.89 -31.17 -23.74
N PHE A 158 10.74 -31.13 -22.72
CA PHE A 158 11.84 -32.08 -22.55
C PHE A 158 11.97 -32.53 -21.09
N GLY A 159 12.44 -33.76 -20.90
CA GLY A 159 12.92 -34.24 -19.61
C GLY A 159 14.33 -33.74 -19.34
N TYR A 160 14.56 -33.17 -18.16
CA TYR A 160 15.81 -32.56 -17.76
C TYR A 160 16.51 -33.29 -16.61
N GLY A 161 16.25 -34.60 -16.50
CA GLY A 161 16.76 -35.46 -15.44
C GLY A 161 15.66 -36.25 -14.76
N LYS A 162 16.06 -37.06 -13.78
CA LYS A 162 15.19 -37.85 -12.92
C LYS A 162 15.47 -37.50 -11.47
N THR A 163 14.43 -37.45 -10.66
CA THR A 163 14.52 -37.33 -9.20
C THR A 163 14.92 -38.67 -8.56
N TYR A 164 15.11 -38.69 -7.24
CA TYR A 164 15.45 -39.92 -6.50
C TYR A 164 14.36 -41.00 -6.64
N GLU A 165 13.08 -40.63 -6.53
CA GLU A 165 11.94 -41.54 -6.71
C GLU A 165 11.57 -41.71 -8.20
N ASN A 166 12.51 -41.41 -9.12
CA ASN A 166 12.42 -41.66 -10.56
C ASN A 166 11.34 -40.88 -11.33
N ARG A 167 10.92 -39.71 -10.82
CA ARG A 167 10.04 -38.79 -11.54
C ARG A 167 10.83 -37.93 -12.52
N SER A 168 10.25 -37.62 -13.67
CA SER A 168 10.89 -36.77 -14.68
C SER A 168 10.85 -35.32 -14.25
N ILE A 169 11.98 -34.62 -14.24
CA ILE A 169 11.99 -33.16 -14.12
C ILE A 169 11.69 -32.61 -15.51
N LYS A 170 10.61 -31.86 -15.69
CA LYS A 170 10.16 -31.37 -17.01
C LYS A 170 10.50 -29.89 -17.20
N VAL A 171 10.94 -29.54 -18.42
CA VAL A 171 11.19 -28.16 -18.84
C VAL A 171 10.43 -27.88 -20.13
N ILE A 172 9.70 -26.78 -20.15
CA ILE A 172 8.98 -26.28 -21.31
C ILE A 172 9.69 -25.05 -21.88
N THR A 173 9.86 -25.00 -23.19
CA THR A 173 10.36 -23.81 -23.90
C THR A 173 9.29 -23.24 -24.80
N ILE A 174 9.14 -21.92 -24.79
CA ILE A 174 8.10 -21.19 -25.54
C ILE A 174 8.81 -20.15 -26.41
N SER A 175 8.66 -20.25 -27.74
CA SER A 175 9.32 -19.36 -28.69
C SER A 175 8.53 -19.25 -29.99
N THR A 176 8.31 -18.03 -30.47
CA THR A 176 7.70 -17.76 -31.78
C THR A 176 8.59 -18.16 -32.96
N ALA A 177 9.89 -18.41 -32.72
CA ALA A 177 10.79 -19.02 -33.70
C ALA A 177 10.68 -20.56 -33.75
N GLY A 178 9.82 -21.16 -32.92
CA GLY A 178 9.58 -22.59 -32.80
C GLY A 178 10.66 -23.40 -32.11
N LYS A 179 11.81 -22.78 -31.79
CA LYS A 179 12.85 -23.34 -30.93
C LYS A 179 13.68 -22.23 -30.30
N VAL A 180 14.13 -22.47 -29.07
CA VAL A 180 15.10 -21.61 -28.39
C VAL A 180 16.50 -22.00 -28.84
N ASN A 181 17.16 -21.14 -29.62
CA ASN A 181 18.49 -21.37 -30.19
C ASN A 181 19.54 -20.34 -29.71
N GLY A 182 19.16 -19.43 -28.82
CA GLY A 182 20.04 -18.38 -28.27
C GLY A 182 20.21 -17.15 -29.16
N SER A 183 19.49 -17.01 -30.27
CA SER A 183 19.52 -15.78 -31.10
C SER A 183 18.69 -14.65 -30.50
N ARG A 184 17.83 -14.94 -29.52
CA ARG A 184 16.95 -13.99 -28.84
C ARG A 184 17.22 -14.00 -27.33
N PRO A 185 17.01 -12.88 -26.62
CA PRO A 185 17.01 -12.83 -25.17
C PRO A 185 16.14 -13.93 -24.56
N ILE A 186 16.66 -14.62 -23.55
CA ILE A 186 15.91 -15.64 -22.80
C ILE A 186 15.51 -15.11 -21.43
N VAL A 187 14.24 -15.31 -21.08
CA VAL A 187 13.75 -15.25 -19.69
C VAL A 187 13.62 -16.68 -19.18
N MET A 188 14.37 -16.99 -18.12
CA MET A 188 14.33 -18.30 -17.47
C MET A 188 13.50 -18.20 -16.20
N VAL A 189 12.57 -19.13 -16.01
CA VAL A 189 11.68 -19.15 -14.84
C VAL A 189 11.66 -20.53 -14.21
N ASP A 190 11.69 -20.62 -12.89
CA ASP A 190 11.33 -21.83 -12.17
C ASP A 190 10.37 -21.57 -11.01
N GLY A 191 9.68 -22.64 -10.61
CA GLY A 191 8.79 -22.66 -9.47
C GLY A 191 8.87 -23.99 -8.73
N GLY A 192 8.49 -23.96 -7.45
CA GLY A 192 8.35 -25.19 -6.68
C GLY A 192 9.66 -25.86 -6.27
N ILE A 193 10.73 -25.08 -6.05
CA ILE A 193 11.96 -25.61 -5.47
C ILE A 193 11.75 -26.08 -4.02
N HIS A 194 10.89 -25.37 -3.26
CA HIS A 194 10.30 -25.90 -2.04
C HIS A 194 8.94 -26.52 -2.35
N ALA A 195 8.75 -27.78 -1.99
CA ALA A 195 7.58 -28.55 -2.39
C ALA A 195 6.25 -28.02 -1.82
N ARG A 196 6.24 -27.55 -0.57
CA ARG A 196 5.04 -27.01 0.10
C ARG A 196 4.45 -25.75 -0.51
N GLU A 197 5.21 -25.04 -1.35
CA GLU A 197 4.85 -23.74 -1.94
C GLU A 197 3.91 -23.93 -3.15
N TRP A 198 2.72 -24.49 -2.92
CA TRP A 198 1.77 -24.84 -3.98
C TRP A 198 1.42 -23.65 -4.89
N ALA A 199 1.34 -22.44 -4.33
CA ALA A 199 1.13 -21.20 -5.08
C ALA A 199 2.24 -20.93 -6.10
N SER A 200 3.52 -21.11 -5.73
CA SER A 200 4.65 -20.92 -6.65
C SER A 200 4.52 -21.81 -7.90
N HIS A 201 4.18 -23.09 -7.72
CA HIS A 201 3.94 -24.01 -8.84
C HIS A 201 2.83 -23.50 -9.76
N MET A 202 1.69 -23.11 -9.18
CA MET A 202 0.53 -22.67 -9.95
C MET A 202 0.73 -21.31 -10.62
N SER A 203 1.45 -20.37 -10.00
CA SER A 203 1.81 -19.10 -10.63
C SER A 203 2.65 -19.31 -11.89
N VAL A 204 3.62 -20.24 -11.86
CA VAL A 204 4.44 -20.56 -13.03
C VAL A 204 3.62 -21.29 -14.11
N VAL A 205 2.70 -22.18 -13.72
CA VAL A 205 1.77 -22.83 -14.66
C VAL A 205 0.80 -21.82 -15.28
N TYR A 206 0.35 -20.82 -14.52
CA TYR A 206 -0.49 -19.74 -15.02
C TYR A 206 0.25 -18.84 -16.02
N LEU A 207 1.53 -18.53 -15.75
CA LEU A 207 2.39 -17.86 -16.73
C LEU A 207 2.50 -18.67 -18.03
N ILE A 208 2.67 -19.99 -17.95
CA ILE A 208 2.69 -20.86 -19.14
C ILE A 208 1.36 -20.77 -19.90
N TYR A 209 0.22 -20.76 -19.21
CA TYR A 209 -1.09 -20.57 -19.82
C TYR A 209 -1.19 -19.23 -20.56
N GLN A 210 -0.74 -18.13 -19.93
CA GLN A 210 -0.73 -16.80 -20.54
C GLN A 210 0.14 -16.76 -21.80
N LEU A 211 1.34 -17.33 -21.74
CA LEU A 211 2.28 -17.34 -22.85
C LEU A 211 1.86 -18.28 -23.99
N VAL A 212 1.09 -19.34 -23.74
CA VAL A 212 0.77 -20.34 -24.79
C VAL A 212 -0.67 -20.21 -25.26
N GLU A 213 -1.64 -20.34 -24.36
CA GLU A 213 -3.06 -20.36 -24.71
C GLU A 213 -3.63 -18.95 -24.91
N ARG A 214 -3.10 -17.96 -24.18
CA ARG A 214 -3.36 -16.53 -24.40
C ARG A 214 -2.24 -15.86 -25.20
N SER A 215 -1.49 -16.63 -25.99
CA SER A 215 -0.34 -16.12 -26.74
C SER A 215 -0.72 -14.92 -27.62
N THR A 216 -1.91 -14.91 -28.23
CA THR A 216 -2.39 -13.78 -29.05
C THR A 216 -2.56 -12.49 -28.26
N GLU A 217 -2.97 -12.57 -26.99
CA GLU A 217 -3.15 -11.42 -26.09
C GLU A 217 -1.81 -10.94 -25.51
N ASN A 218 -0.81 -11.84 -25.44
CA ASN A 218 0.51 -11.60 -24.84
C ASN A 218 1.65 -11.67 -25.88
N MET A 219 1.39 -11.21 -27.11
CA MET A 219 2.39 -11.31 -28.19
C MET A 219 3.59 -10.39 -28.01
N ASP A 220 3.40 -9.27 -27.31
CA ASP A 220 4.47 -8.38 -26.88
C ASP A 220 5.55 -9.14 -26.07
N LEU A 221 5.16 -10.05 -25.17
CA LEU A 221 6.07 -10.89 -24.38
C LEU A 221 6.82 -11.94 -25.21
N LEU A 222 6.31 -12.26 -26.40
CA LEU A 222 6.76 -13.37 -27.24
C LEU A 222 7.36 -12.94 -28.57
N ASN A 223 7.30 -11.66 -28.94
CA ASN A 223 7.85 -11.16 -30.20
C ASN A 223 9.37 -11.08 -30.17
N ASN A 224 9.94 -10.69 -29.03
CA ASN A 224 11.38 -10.44 -28.90
C ASN A 224 12.11 -11.32 -27.87
N THR A 225 11.37 -12.12 -27.11
CA THR A 225 11.92 -12.93 -26.00
C THR A 225 11.58 -14.40 -26.18
N ASP A 226 12.49 -15.26 -25.75
CA ASP A 226 12.28 -16.71 -25.63
C ASP A 226 12.12 -17.08 -24.15
N TRP A 227 11.24 -18.03 -23.84
CA TRP A 227 10.98 -18.44 -22.45
C TRP A 227 11.44 -19.88 -22.23
N VAL A 228 12.16 -20.11 -21.13
CA VAL A 228 12.61 -21.43 -20.68
C VAL A 228 12.14 -21.64 -19.24
N ILE A 229 11.19 -22.54 -19.03
CA ILE A 229 10.44 -22.63 -17.77
C ILE A 229 10.52 -24.04 -17.17
N MET A 230 10.89 -24.14 -15.89
CA MET A 230 10.84 -25.36 -15.08
C MET A 230 9.75 -25.22 -14.01
N PRO A 231 8.49 -25.61 -14.28
CA PRO A 231 7.35 -25.32 -13.39
C PRO A 231 7.34 -26.12 -12.09
N VAL A 232 8.05 -27.24 -12.03
CA VAL A 232 8.17 -28.08 -10.83
C VAL A 232 9.62 -28.55 -10.70
N VAL A 233 10.41 -27.81 -9.91
CA VAL A 233 11.83 -28.16 -9.65
C VAL A 233 11.94 -29.39 -8.76
N ASN A 234 11.02 -29.58 -7.80
CA ASN A 234 11.02 -30.68 -6.83
C ASN A 234 9.81 -31.63 -6.99
N PRO A 235 9.72 -32.44 -8.07
CA PRO A 235 8.58 -33.32 -8.30
C PRO A 235 8.29 -34.31 -7.17
N ASP A 236 9.32 -34.91 -6.57
CA ASP A 236 9.13 -35.89 -5.51
C ASP A 236 8.60 -35.25 -4.24
N GLY A 237 9.17 -34.11 -3.85
CA GLY A 237 8.68 -33.35 -2.72
C GLY A 237 7.24 -32.90 -2.94
N TYR A 238 6.93 -32.36 -4.13
CA TYR A 238 5.57 -31.88 -4.45
C TYR A 238 4.54 -33.01 -4.37
N GLU A 239 4.84 -34.17 -4.94
CA GLU A 239 3.97 -35.35 -4.81
C GLU A 239 3.80 -35.78 -3.35
N TYR A 240 4.87 -35.73 -2.56
CA TYR A 240 4.83 -36.09 -1.14
C TYR A 240 3.99 -35.12 -0.30
N THR A 241 3.77 -33.88 -0.75
CA THR A 241 2.89 -32.94 -0.03
C THR A 241 1.44 -33.39 0.03
N GLN A 242 1.03 -34.34 -0.81
CA GLN A 242 -0.30 -34.96 -0.72
C GLN A 242 -0.45 -35.84 0.53
N LYS A 243 0.67 -36.31 1.11
CA LYS A 243 0.72 -37.02 2.39
C LYS A 243 1.10 -36.09 3.55
N ASP A 244 2.01 -35.16 3.29
CA ASP A 244 2.56 -34.24 4.28
C ASP A 244 2.55 -32.80 3.74
N ARG A 245 1.45 -32.08 3.97
CA ARG A 245 1.15 -30.80 3.30
C ARG A 245 2.24 -29.73 3.39
N LEU A 246 2.97 -29.66 4.51
CA LEU A 246 4.03 -28.67 4.71
C LEU A 246 5.44 -29.23 4.42
N TRP A 247 5.54 -30.38 3.74
CA TRP A 247 6.82 -30.95 3.32
C TRP A 247 7.58 -30.01 2.37
N ARG A 248 8.77 -29.58 2.78
CA ARG A 248 9.58 -28.57 2.06
C ARG A 248 10.61 -29.17 1.10
N LYS A 249 11.31 -30.21 1.56
CA LYS A 249 12.55 -30.74 0.96
C LYS A 249 12.27 -31.66 -0.24
N ASN A 250 13.32 -32.15 -0.91
CA ASN A 250 13.17 -33.30 -1.82
C ASN A 250 12.97 -34.61 -1.03
N ARG A 251 13.05 -35.77 -1.71
CA ARG A 251 12.79 -37.10 -1.12
C ARG A 251 13.99 -38.05 -1.13
N SER A 252 15.19 -37.55 -1.41
CA SER A 252 16.42 -38.35 -1.31
C SER A 252 16.62 -38.88 0.12
N PRO A 253 16.95 -40.16 0.34
CA PRO A 253 17.25 -40.71 1.65
C PRO A 253 18.60 -40.20 2.16
N ILE A 254 18.69 -39.99 3.48
CA ILE A 254 19.93 -39.55 4.11
C ILE A 254 20.59 -40.72 4.84
N ASN A 255 21.78 -41.12 4.36
CA ASN A 255 22.51 -42.26 4.91
C ASN A 255 22.73 -42.17 6.43
N GLY A 256 22.43 -43.28 7.11
CA GLY A 256 22.59 -43.44 8.55
C GLY A 256 21.51 -42.76 9.39
N THR A 257 20.39 -42.33 8.80
CA THR A 257 19.26 -41.73 9.51
C THR A 257 17.91 -42.21 8.97
N SER A 258 16.84 -42.02 9.73
CA SER A 258 15.46 -42.19 9.26
C SER A 258 14.91 -40.96 8.51
N CYS A 259 15.74 -39.92 8.36
CA CYS A 259 15.34 -38.64 7.80
C CYS A 259 15.55 -38.59 6.29
N PHE A 260 14.70 -37.82 5.62
CA PHE A 260 14.68 -37.69 4.16
C PHE A 260 14.81 -36.23 3.76
N GLY A 261 15.43 -36.04 2.61
CA GLY A 261 15.37 -34.82 1.85
C GLY A 261 16.42 -33.77 2.23
N THR A 262 16.82 -33.01 1.22
CA THR A 262 17.66 -31.82 1.26
C THR A 262 16.82 -30.61 0.84
N ASP A 263 17.04 -29.46 1.48
CA ASP A 263 16.52 -28.18 0.99
C ASP A 263 17.30 -27.78 -0.27
N LEU A 264 16.65 -27.92 -1.42
CA LEU A 264 17.26 -27.67 -2.73
C LEU A 264 17.74 -26.23 -2.89
N ASN A 265 17.10 -25.26 -2.24
CA ASN A 265 17.46 -23.84 -2.29
C ASN A 265 18.68 -23.50 -1.39
N ARG A 266 19.23 -24.51 -0.70
CA ARG A 266 20.48 -24.42 0.06
C ARG A 266 21.57 -25.34 -0.50
N ASN A 267 21.30 -26.05 -1.60
CA ASN A 267 22.22 -27.04 -2.16
C ASN A 267 23.10 -26.49 -3.30
N PHE A 268 23.02 -25.19 -3.65
CA PHE A 268 23.84 -24.59 -4.71
C PHE A 268 25.28 -24.28 -4.26
N PRO A 269 26.29 -24.32 -5.16
CA PRO A 269 27.70 -24.25 -4.78
C PRO A 269 28.21 -22.88 -4.30
N ILE A 270 27.60 -21.78 -4.74
CA ILE A 270 28.05 -20.43 -4.34
C ILE A 270 27.51 -20.11 -2.95
N GLY A 271 28.42 -19.81 -2.02
CA GLY A 271 28.06 -19.52 -0.63
C GLY A 271 27.57 -20.74 0.15
N TRP A 272 27.80 -21.95 -0.37
CA TRP A 272 27.36 -23.18 0.30
C TRP A 272 28.08 -23.39 1.63
N THR A 273 27.31 -23.71 2.67
CA THR A 273 27.81 -24.15 3.97
C THR A 273 26.90 -25.24 4.53
N SER A 274 27.41 -26.01 5.49
CA SER A 274 26.55 -26.93 6.24
C SER A 274 25.51 -26.12 7.02
N PHE A 275 24.23 -26.42 6.79
CA PHE A 275 23.12 -25.75 7.46
C PHE A 275 22.07 -26.78 7.84
N GLY A 276 21.60 -26.69 9.08
CA GLY A 276 20.58 -27.59 9.64
C GLY A 276 21.07 -29.00 9.93
N SER A 277 20.42 -29.67 10.89
CA SER A 277 20.61 -31.12 11.10
C SER A 277 20.04 -31.91 9.93
N LYS A 278 20.45 -33.18 9.75
CA LYS A 278 19.92 -34.07 8.69
C LYS A 278 18.39 -34.18 8.68
N CYS A 279 17.76 -33.96 9.83
CA CYS A 279 16.31 -34.05 9.99
C CYS A 279 15.61 -32.70 9.89
N SER A 280 16.35 -31.58 9.91
CA SER A 280 15.74 -30.26 9.87
C SER A 280 15.21 -29.92 8.47
N VAL A 281 14.28 -28.97 8.44
CA VAL A 281 13.65 -28.46 7.21
C VAL A 281 14.63 -27.72 6.29
N GLY A 282 15.69 -27.13 6.85
CA GLY A 282 16.69 -26.37 6.12
C GLY A 282 17.94 -27.15 5.71
N TYR A 283 17.99 -28.47 5.96
CA TYR A 283 19.19 -29.28 5.71
C TYR A 283 19.78 -29.05 4.31
N ALA A 284 20.98 -28.47 4.22
CA ALA A 284 21.60 -28.05 2.95
C ALA A 284 22.16 -29.20 2.09
N GLY A 285 22.09 -30.43 2.60
CA GLY A 285 22.67 -31.62 1.97
C GLY A 285 24.09 -31.91 2.45
N PRO A 286 24.66 -33.05 2.05
CA PRO A 286 26.01 -33.46 2.45
C PRO A 286 27.13 -32.69 1.72
N ALA A 287 26.85 -32.10 0.57
CA ALA A 287 27.79 -31.36 -0.27
C ALA A 287 27.01 -30.44 -1.24
N PRO A 288 27.63 -29.38 -1.79
CA PRO A 288 27.00 -28.60 -2.83
C PRO A 288 26.70 -29.47 -4.06
N ALA A 289 25.54 -29.23 -4.68
CA ALA A 289 25.01 -29.95 -5.83
C ALA A 289 24.92 -31.47 -5.63
N SER A 290 24.73 -31.93 -4.39
CA SER A 290 24.52 -33.35 -4.08
C SER A 290 23.22 -33.88 -4.70
N GLU A 291 22.18 -33.05 -4.76
CA GLU A 291 20.85 -33.47 -5.19
C GLU A 291 20.71 -33.51 -6.71
N LEU A 292 19.84 -34.41 -7.20
CA LEU A 292 19.60 -34.60 -8.62
C LEU A 292 18.87 -33.39 -9.22
N GLU A 293 17.92 -32.83 -8.48
CA GLU A 293 17.11 -31.67 -8.86
C GLU A 293 17.99 -30.41 -8.99
N THR A 294 18.86 -30.15 -8.01
CA THR A 294 19.81 -29.04 -8.06
C THR A 294 20.74 -29.15 -9.26
N ARG A 295 21.27 -30.35 -9.55
CA ARG A 295 22.10 -30.59 -10.74
C ARG A 295 21.34 -30.39 -12.04
N ALA A 296 20.07 -30.77 -12.10
CA ALA A 296 19.21 -30.54 -13.25
C ALA A 296 19.04 -29.04 -13.52
N LEU A 297 18.72 -28.24 -12.50
CA LEU A 297 18.56 -26.80 -12.65
C LEU A 297 19.87 -26.10 -13.04
N MET A 298 20.98 -26.46 -12.40
CA MET A 298 22.31 -25.94 -12.77
C MET A 298 22.67 -26.25 -14.23
N LYS A 299 22.37 -27.47 -14.69
CA LYS A 299 22.60 -27.87 -16.08
C LYS A 299 21.72 -27.04 -17.03
N LEU A 300 20.48 -26.72 -16.65
CA LEU A 300 19.57 -25.90 -17.44
C LEU A 300 20.11 -24.47 -17.58
N MET A 301 20.47 -23.85 -16.46
CA MET A 301 21.09 -22.52 -16.42
C MET A 301 22.34 -22.47 -17.29
N LYS A 302 23.23 -23.47 -17.17
CA LYS A 302 24.44 -23.56 -17.98
C LYS A 302 24.12 -23.63 -19.48
N ASN A 303 23.15 -24.45 -19.88
CA ASN A 303 22.80 -24.65 -21.28
C ASN A 303 22.29 -23.37 -21.98
N TYR A 304 21.61 -22.48 -21.26
CA TYR A 304 21.02 -21.26 -21.82
C TYR A 304 21.75 -19.97 -21.43
N SER A 305 22.79 -20.07 -20.59
CA SER A 305 23.54 -18.95 -19.99
C SER A 305 23.95 -17.83 -20.96
N ASN A 306 24.35 -18.16 -22.19
CA ASN A 306 24.81 -17.15 -23.16
C ASN A 306 23.70 -16.18 -23.61
N ALA A 307 22.43 -16.59 -23.56
CA ALA A 307 21.29 -15.80 -24.04
C ALA A 307 20.32 -15.40 -22.92
N THR A 308 20.40 -16.00 -21.74
CA THR A 308 19.58 -15.63 -20.57
C THR A 308 19.91 -14.21 -20.12
N LYS A 309 18.89 -13.35 -20.07
CA LYS A 309 18.99 -11.96 -19.56
C LYS A 309 18.39 -11.82 -18.17
N VAL A 310 17.34 -12.58 -17.88
CA VAL A 310 16.66 -12.58 -16.59
C VAL A 310 16.42 -14.02 -16.15
N TYR A 311 16.69 -14.30 -14.88
CA TYR A 311 16.34 -15.54 -14.21
C TYR A 311 15.42 -15.20 -13.03
N LEU A 312 14.24 -15.81 -13.01
CA LEU A 312 13.22 -15.64 -11.97
C LEU A 312 12.98 -16.99 -11.29
N THR A 313 13.13 -17.03 -9.98
CA THR A 313 12.69 -18.16 -9.16
C THR A 313 11.52 -17.71 -8.30
N VAL A 314 10.39 -18.37 -8.44
CA VAL A 314 9.13 -17.98 -7.81
C VAL A 314 8.98 -18.74 -6.49
N HIS A 315 8.70 -18.01 -5.41
CA HIS A 315 8.55 -18.55 -4.05
C HIS A 315 7.27 -18.08 -3.38
N SER A 316 6.84 -18.77 -2.32
CA SER A 316 5.80 -18.29 -1.41
C SER A 316 6.08 -18.66 0.05
N CYS A 317 5.72 -17.83 1.05
CA CYS A 317 4.99 -16.55 1.02
C CYS A 317 5.90 -15.35 1.32
N GLY A 318 5.44 -14.12 1.02
CA GLY A 318 6.11 -12.92 1.53
C GLY A 318 5.97 -11.60 0.77
N ASP A 319 5.28 -11.54 -0.38
CA ASP A 319 5.15 -10.30 -1.17
C ASP A 319 6.49 -9.57 -1.43
N PHE A 320 7.55 -10.35 -1.68
CA PHE A 320 8.90 -9.84 -1.87
C PHE A 320 9.39 -10.04 -3.31
N ILE A 321 10.08 -9.03 -3.83
CA ILE A 321 10.98 -9.18 -4.98
C ILE A 321 12.41 -9.07 -4.45
N LEU A 322 13.09 -10.22 -4.42
CA LEU A 322 14.43 -10.35 -3.86
C LEU A 322 15.47 -10.48 -4.97
N TYR A 323 16.63 -9.86 -4.77
CA TYR A 323 17.75 -9.98 -5.69
C TYR A 323 19.07 -10.25 -4.95
N PRO A 324 20.12 -10.77 -5.62
CA PRO A 324 21.37 -11.18 -4.97
C PRO A 324 22.15 -10.04 -4.29
N PHE A 325 23.05 -10.33 -3.34
CA PHE A 325 23.37 -11.66 -2.81
C PHE A 325 22.62 -11.95 -1.50
N GLY A 326 22.06 -13.15 -1.37
CA GLY A 326 21.35 -13.56 -0.14
C GLY A 326 22.24 -14.19 0.94
N TYR A 327 23.49 -14.55 0.64
CA TYR A 327 24.40 -15.25 1.57
C TYR A 327 25.45 -14.35 2.24
N LYS A 328 25.57 -13.10 1.78
CA LYS A 328 26.56 -12.13 2.27
C LYS A 328 25.99 -10.71 2.18
N ASN A 329 26.40 -9.84 3.11
CA ASN A 329 26.05 -8.42 3.11
C ASN A 329 26.91 -7.62 2.11
N GLU A 330 26.81 -7.98 0.84
CA GLU A 330 27.45 -7.25 -0.27
C GLU A 330 26.43 -7.02 -1.38
N GLU A 331 26.49 -5.84 -2.00
CA GLU A 331 25.59 -5.47 -3.08
C GLU A 331 25.93 -6.24 -4.37
N ALA A 332 24.90 -6.60 -5.14
CA ALA A 332 25.11 -7.11 -6.49
C ALA A 332 25.75 -6.03 -7.38
N PRO A 333 26.67 -6.40 -8.31
CA PRO A 333 27.31 -5.43 -9.21
C PRO A 333 26.36 -4.56 -10.02
N ASN A 334 25.14 -5.05 -10.29
CA ASN A 334 24.08 -4.38 -11.03
C ASN A 334 22.85 -4.02 -10.15
N LYS A 335 23.07 -3.75 -8.85
CA LYS A 335 22.00 -3.41 -7.88
C LYS A 335 21.00 -2.39 -8.41
N MET A 336 21.47 -1.27 -8.98
CA MET A 336 20.57 -0.21 -9.46
C MET A 336 19.57 -0.72 -10.52
N GLN A 337 20.01 -1.59 -11.43
CA GLN A 337 19.14 -2.17 -12.44
C GLN A 337 18.15 -3.18 -11.85
N LEU A 338 18.62 -3.99 -10.89
CA LEU A 338 17.77 -4.97 -10.18
C LEU A 338 16.71 -4.29 -9.32
N GLN A 339 17.08 -3.19 -8.65
CA GLN A 339 16.16 -2.38 -7.84
C GLN A 339 15.09 -1.75 -8.73
N ALA A 340 15.48 -1.06 -9.82
CA ALA A 340 14.53 -0.42 -10.72
C ALA A 340 13.56 -1.45 -11.35
N LEU A 341 14.07 -2.58 -11.84
CA LEU A 341 13.24 -3.65 -12.39
C LEU A 341 12.31 -4.26 -11.34
N GLY A 342 12.80 -4.42 -10.10
CA GLY A 342 12.00 -4.93 -8.99
C GLY A 342 10.88 -3.97 -8.58
N GLU A 343 11.14 -2.67 -8.56
CA GLU A 343 10.14 -1.64 -8.24
C GLU A 343 9.05 -1.56 -9.32
N GLU A 344 9.42 -1.65 -10.60
CA GLU A 344 8.49 -1.68 -11.72
C GLU A 344 7.59 -2.93 -11.66
N ALA A 345 8.18 -4.10 -11.41
CA ALA A 345 7.43 -5.33 -11.22
C ALA A 345 6.51 -5.27 -9.99
N ALA A 346 6.95 -4.66 -8.89
CA ALA A 346 6.11 -4.47 -7.70
C ALA A 346 4.95 -3.51 -7.99
N ALA A 347 5.17 -2.45 -8.77
CA ALA A 347 4.12 -1.53 -9.21
C ALA A 347 3.09 -2.24 -10.09
N ALA A 348 3.52 -3.06 -11.04
CA ALA A 348 2.60 -3.84 -11.89
C ALA A 348 1.73 -4.82 -11.06
N VAL A 349 2.30 -5.46 -10.04
CA VAL A 349 1.52 -6.32 -9.12
C VAL A 349 0.55 -5.49 -8.27
N ARG A 350 0.96 -4.31 -7.80
CA ARG A 350 0.07 -3.36 -7.12
C ARG A 350 -1.02 -2.80 -8.01
N ALA A 351 -0.83 -2.72 -9.32
CA ALA A 351 -1.90 -2.32 -10.24
C ALA A 351 -2.95 -3.44 -10.43
N ILE A 352 -2.55 -4.72 -10.27
CA ILE A 352 -3.47 -5.88 -10.36
C ILE A 352 -4.18 -6.15 -9.01
N ASN A 353 -3.46 -5.94 -7.89
CA ASN A 353 -3.92 -6.19 -6.52
C ASN A 353 -4.06 -4.91 -5.68
N GLY A 354 -4.11 -3.75 -6.32
CA GLY A 354 -4.38 -2.50 -5.64
C GLY A 354 -5.74 -2.63 -4.96
N PRO A 355 -5.90 -2.23 -3.71
CA PRO A 355 -7.21 -2.22 -3.12
C PRO A 355 -8.07 -1.32 -4.02
N ASN A 356 -8.98 -1.93 -4.78
CA ASN A 356 -9.92 -1.23 -5.64
C ASN A 356 -10.93 -0.47 -4.77
N PHE A 357 -10.46 0.53 -4.02
CA PHE A 357 -11.26 1.35 -3.15
C PHE A 357 -12.30 2.06 -4.00
N LYS A 358 -13.54 2.04 -3.52
CA LYS A 358 -14.66 2.76 -4.15
C LYS A 358 -15.04 3.95 -3.29
N VAL A 359 -15.46 5.03 -3.92
CA VAL A 359 -16.09 6.16 -3.23
C VAL A 359 -17.58 6.16 -3.50
N PHE A 360 -18.34 6.10 -2.42
CA PHE A 360 -19.79 6.18 -2.45
C PHE A 360 -20.22 7.61 -2.15
N LYS A 361 -21.05 8.19 -3.00
CA LYS A 361 -21.89 9.34 -2.67
C LYS A 361 -23.13 8.83 -1.95
N ILE A 362 -23.49 9.46 -0.83
CA ILE A 362 -24.55 9.04 0.06
C ILE A 362 -25.50 10.21 0.32
N ASP A 363 -26.79 10.00 0.04
CA ASP A 363 -27.83 10.98 0.29
C ASP A 363 -28.60 10.59 1.55
N LEU A 364 -28.35 11.35 2.63
CA LEU A 364 -28.96 11.14 3.94
C LEU A 364 -30.27 11.94 4.06
N ALA A 365 -31.38 11.26 4.31
CA ALA A 365 -32.70 11.86 4.41
C ALA A 365 -33.07 12.28 5.86
N SER A 366 -32.34 11.82 6.87
CA SER A 366 -32.62 12.13 8.28
C SER A 366 -31.38 12.08 9.16
N GLN A 367 -31.47 12.73 10.34
CA GLN A 367 -30.44 12.68 11.37
C GLN A 367 -30.22 11.26 11.91
N GLU A 368 -31.25 10.41 11.88
CA GLU A 368 -31.16 8.99 12.27
C GLU A 368 -30.29 8.19 11.28
N GLN A 369 -30.46 8.43 9.97
CA GLN A 369 -29.61 7.82 8.94
C GLN A 369 -28.16 8.28 9.07
N HIS A 370 -27.94 9.57 9.36
CA HIS A 370 -26.59 10.09 9.64
C HIS A 370 -25.96 9.38 10.84
N ALA A 371 -26.67 9.29 11.97
CA ALA A 371 -26.19 8.60 13.17
C ALA A 371 -25.92 7.10 12.94
N LEU A 372 -26.67 6.44 12.05
CA LEU A 372 -26.42 5.06 11.65
C LEU A 372 -25.14 4.94 10.81
N LEU A 373 -25.00 5.77 9.78
CA LEU A 373 -23.82 5.77 8.91
C LEU A 373 -22.54 6.05 9.69
N LYS A 374 -22.60 6.98 10.66
CA LYS A 374 -21.47 7.34 11.52
C LYS A 374 -20.85 6.18 12.30
N ARG A 375 -21.55 5.06 12.47
CA ARG A 375 -20.99 3.85 13.10
C ARG A 375 -19.86 3.21 12.27
N TRP A 376 -19.75 3.56 10.99
CA TRP A 376 -18.68 3.11 10.12
C TRP A 376 -17.42 4.00 10.18
N GLU A 377 -17.48 5.18 10.81
CA GLU A 377 -16.37 6.16 10.84
C GLU A 377 -15.11 5.59 11.52
N ASP A 378 -15.27 4.68 12.48
CA ASP A 378 -14.17 4.05 13.20
C ASP A 378 -13.79 2.66 12.66
N VAL A 379 -14.40 2.21 11.55
CA VAL A 379 -14.11 0.92 10.94
C VAL A 379 -12.84 1.02 10.09
N GLU A 380 -11.83 0.21 10.40
CA GLU A 380 -10.60 0.15 9.61
C GLU A 380 -10.90 -0.17 8.14
N GLY A 381 -10.37 0.64 7.21
CA GLY A 381 -10.65 0.54 5.78
C GLY A 381 -11.86 1.36 5.30
N VAL A 382 -12.44 2.19 6.16
CA VAL A 382 -13.45 3.21 5.82
C VAL A 382 -12.87 4.59 6.04
N ASP A 383 -12.92 5.44 5.02
CA ASP A 383 -12.46 6.83 5.09
C ASP A 383 -13.62 7.76 4.68
N PHE A 384 -14.04 8.59 5.62
CA PHE A 384 -15.05 9.61 5.38
C PHE A 384 -14.35 10.83 4.78
N TRP A 385 -14.61 11.09 3.49
CA TRP A 385 -14.06 12.27 2.84
C TRP A 385 -14.71 13.56 3.36
N ASP A 386 -15.94 13.45 3.85
CA ASP A 386 -16.61 14.48 4.63
C ASP A 386 -17.34 13.87 5.83
N ARG A 387 -17.34 14.58 6.95
CA ARG A 387 -17.94 14.08 8.20
C ARG A 387 -19.47 14.17 8.20
N ALA A 388 -20.07 14.89 7.24
CA ALA A 388 -21.50 14.79 6.95
C ALA A 388 -21.87 13.43 6.35
N GLY A 389 -20.87 12.62 5.98
CA GLY A 389 -21.05 11.27 5.47
C GLY A 389 -21.65 11.25 4.08
N ARG A 390 -21.48 12.33 3.30
CA ARG A 390 -21.97 12.39 1.93
C ARG A 390 -21.04 11.66 0.97
N ARG A 391 -19.76 11.49 1.32
CA ARG A 391 -18.78 10.73 0.56
C ARG A 391 -17.94 9.86 1.46
N VAL A 392 -17.91 8.56 1.15
CA VAL A 392 -17.19 7.57 1.94
C VAL A 392 -16.42 6.64 1.02
N MET A 393 -15.10 6.59 1.21
CA MET A 393 -14.19 5.66 0.53
C MET A 393 -14.14 4.35 1.31
N ILE A 394 -14.30 3.22 0.61
CA ILE A 394 -14.48 1.90 1.22
C ILE A 394 -13.49 0.90 0.64
N HIS A 395 -12.74 0.24 1.53
CA HIS A 395 -11.83 -0.86 1.20
C HIS A 395 -12.56 -2.01 0.51
N PRO A 396 -11.95 -2.68 -0.50
CA PRO A 396 -12.60 -3.76 -1.27
C PRO A 396 -13.30 -4.84 -0.44
N GLU A 397 -12.68 -5.25 0.66
CA GLU A 397 -13.23 -6.29 1.54
C GLU A 397 -14.52 -5.86 2.25
N LEU A 398 -14.74 -4.55 2.41
CA LEU A 398 -15.89 -3.98 3.11
C LEU A 398 -17.02 -3.56 2.15
N GLN A 399 -16.74 -3.34 0.87
CA GLN A 399 -17.69 -2.75 -0.09
C GLN A 399 -19.03 -3.49 -0.11
N LYS A 400 -19.01 -4.82 -0.22
CA LYS A 400 -20.23 -5.62 -0.22
C LYS A 400 -21.03 -5.49 1.08
N HIS A 401 -20.35 -5.42 2.22
CA HIS A 401 -21.00 -5.25 3.52
C HIS A 401 -21.59 -3.85 3.67
N PHE A 402 -20.86 -2.83 3.20
CA PHE A 402 -21.27 -1.43 3.24
C PHE A 402 -22.48 -1.18 2.33
N GLU A 403 -22.47 -1.66 1.09
CA GLU A 403 -23.61 -1.57 0.17
C GLU A 403 -24.85 -2.25 0.74
N ASN A 404 -24.70 -3.49 1.27
CA ASN A 404 -25.81 -4.18 1.92
C ASN A 404 -26.37 -3.40 3.12
N PHE A 405 -25.50 -2.74 3.89
CA PHE A 405 -25.90 -1.87 4.99
C PHE A 405 -26.70 -0.66 4.49
N LEU A 406 -26.24 0.03 3.44
CA LEU A 406 -26.95 1.18 2.87
C LEU A 406 -28.33 0.76 2.34
N VAL A 407 -28.41 -0.36 1.62
CA VAL A 407 -29.67 -0.92 1.10
C VAL A 407 -30.62 -1.30 2.23
N ALA A 408 -30.14 -2.01 3.26
CA ALA A 408 -30.98 -2.45 4.39
C ALA A 408 -31.57 -1.27 5.18
N ASN A 409 -30.84 -0.15 5.27
CA ASN A 409 -31.27 1.05 5.97
C ASN A 409 -31.94 2.10 5.07
N LYS A 410 -32.22 1.74 3.80
CA LYS A 410 -32.87 2.62 2.81
C LYS A 410 -32.14 3.96 2.64
N ILE A 411 -30.81 3.92 2.66
CA ILE A 411 -29.95 5.07 2.42
C ILE A 411 -29.63 5.11 0.93
N ALA A 412 -30.03 6.19 0.26
CA ALA A 412 -29.76 6.39 -1.16
C ALA A 412 -28.26 6.61 -1.37
N HIS A 413 -27.70 5.96 -2.39
CA HIS A 413 -26.28 6.03 -2.67
C HIS A 413 -25.96 5.79 -4.15
N GLU A 414 -24.79 6.25 -4.56
CA GLU A 414 -24.22 6.12 -5.90
C GLU A 414 -22.72 5.86 -5.75
N VAL A 415 -22.14 4.97 -6.56
CA VAL A 415 -20.69 4.86 -6.67
C VAL A 415 -20.20 5.96 -7.60
N ILE A 416 -19.41 6.90 -7.08
CA ILE A 416 -18.90 8.04 -7.84
C ILE A 416 -17.45 7.87 -8.29
N ILE A 417 -16.70 6.98 -7.63
CA ILE A 417 -15.37 6.54 -8.07
C ILE A 417 -15.34 5.02 -7.94
N GLU A 418 -15.19 4.34 -9.07
CA GLU A 418 -15.15 2.87 -9.16
C GLU A 418 -13.80 2.29 -8.77
N ASP A 419 -12.73 3.07 -8.97
CA ASP A 419 -11.35 2.70 -8.66
C ASP A 419 -10.54 3.94 -8.30
N VAL A 420 -10.30 4.15 -7.00
CA VAL A 420 -9.52 5.28 -6.51
C VAL A 420 -8.05 5.17 -6.92
N GLU A 421 -7.49 3.96 -7.01
CA GLU A 421 -6.08 3.80 -7.38
C GLU A 421 -5.88 4.21 -8.84
N ALA A 422 -6.81 3.87 -9.74
CA ALA A 422 -6.75 4.33 -11.13
C ALA A 422 -6.68 5.86 -11.26
N THR A 423 -7.41 6.59 -10.41
CA THR A 423 -7.35 8.06 -10.38
C THR A 423 -5.99 8.56 -9.89
N ILE A 424 -5.43 7.96 -8.83
CA ILE A 424 -4.12 8.30 -8.28
C ILE A 424 -3.00 7.98 -9.28
N GLU A 425 -3.07 6.84 -9.97
CA GLU A 425 -2.11 6.45 -11.01
C GLU A 425 -2.13 7.43 -12.19
N ALA A 426 -3.31 7.90 -12.59
CA ALA A 426 -3.44 8.92 -13.64
C ALA A 426 -2.78 10.25 -13.22
N GLU A 427 -2.99 10.69 -11.97
CA GLU A 427 -2.33 11.88 -11.39
C GLU A 427 -0.80 11.71 -11.37
N ARG A 428 -0.30 10.60 -10.82
CA ARG A 428 1.15 10.30 -10.77
C ARG A 428 1.78 10.25 -12.16
N LYS A 429 1.10 9.63 -13.12
CA LYS A 429 1.59 9.53 -14.50
C LYS A 429 1.70 10.92 -15.13
N TYR A 430 0.68 11.76 -14.94
CA TYR A 430 0.69 13.13 -15.43
C TYR A 430 1.85 13.92 -14.84
N ASP A 431 2.05 13.89 -13.52
CA ASP A 431 3.14 14.60 -12.85
C ASP A 431 4.53 14.13 -13.32
N GLN A 432 4.70 12.82 -13.53
CA GLN A 432 5.95 12.27 -14.07
C GLN A 432 6.22 12.73 -15.51
N GLU A 433 5.19 12.77 -16.36
CA GLU A 433 5.30 13.26 -17.74
C GLU A 433 5.62 14.76 -17.76
N TYR A 434 4.98 15.53 -16.88
CA TYR A 434 5.25 16.95 -16.70
C TYR A 434 6.68 17.22 -16.21
N LYS A 435 7.15 16.54 -15.15
CA LYS A 435 8.52 16.74 -14.63
C LYS A 435 9.58 16.41 -15.70
N LYS A 436 9.33 15.40 -16.56
CA LYS A 436 10.20 15.07 -17.71
C LYS A 436 10.21 16.17 -18.79
N SER A 437 9.05 16.73 -19.13
CA SER A 437 8.96 17.78 -20.14
C SER A 437 9.66 19.06 -19.66
N LYS A 438 9.43 19.46 -18.40
CA LYS A 438 10.03 20.67 -17.80
C LYS A 438 11.55 20.59 -17.69
N ALA A 439 12.10 19.43 -17.31
CA ALA A 439 13.55 19.21 -17.27
C ALA A 439 14.23 19.41 -18.64
N THR A 440 13.48 19.25 -19.74
CA THR A 440 13.98 19.40 -21.11
C THR A 440 13.94 20.85 -21.60
N LEU A 441 13.07 21.70 -21.03
CA LEU A 441 12.81 23.06 -21.50
C LEU A 441 13.70 24.14 -20.84
N GLY A 442 14.46 23.80 -19.79
CA GLY A 442 15.23 24.77 -19.01
C GLY A 442 14.32 25.71 -18.21
N ARG A 443 14.87 26.32 -17.15
CA ARG A 443 14.09 27.10 -16.17
C ARG A 443 13.56 28.39 -16.80
N SER A 444 12.24 28.48 -17.02
CA SER A 444 11.56 29.76 -17.13
C SER A 444 10.06 29.61 -16.81
N THR A 445 9.60 30.48 -15.91
CA THR A 445 8.23 30.72 -15.40
C THR A 445 7.65 29.73 -14.38
N VAL A 446 7.19 30.29 -13.25
CA VAL A 446 6.25 29.64 -12.33
C VAL A 446 4.98 29.31 -13.10
N ASP A 447 4.53 28.07 -13.01
CA ASP A 447 3.29 27.61 -13.61
C ASP A 447 2.52 26.72 -12.62
N PHE A 448 1.20 26.71 -12.74
CA PHE A 448 0.28 25.98 -11.87
C PHE A 448 -0.34 24.81 -12.63
N GLU A 449 0.51 24.09 -13.38
CA GLU A 449 0.10 22.95 -14.21
C GLU A 449 0.35 21.59 -13.55
N HIS A 450 0.93 21.53 -12.34
CA HIS A 450 1.13 20.32 -11.55
C HIS A 450 1.10 20.65 -10.05
N PHE A 451 0.96 19.63 -9.20
CA PHE A 451 1.05 19.80 -7.75
C PHE A 451 2.50 19.77 -7.29
N TRP A 452 2.94 20.84 -6.64
CA TRP A 452 4.33 21.00 -6.23
C TRP A 452 4.60 20.20 -4.96
N ASP A 453 5.76 19.56 -4.88
CA ASP A 453 6.20 18.95 -3.62
C ASP A 453 6.73 20.01 -2.62
N THR A 454 7.00 19.62 -1.37
CA THR A 454 7.50 20.55 -0.34
C THR A 454 8.80 21.23 -0.76
N GLN A 455 9.67 20.52 -1.50
CA GLN A 455 10.95 21.08 -1.94
C GLN A 455 10.75 22.17 -3.00
N GLU A 456 9.85 21.95 -3.94
CA GLU A 456 9.45 22.95 -4.96
C GLU A 456 8.86 24.19 -4.30
N ILE A 457 7.92 24.03 -3.35
CA ILE A 457 7.31 25.14 -2.62
C ILE A 457 8.37 25.91 -1.82
N TYR A 458 9.18 25.23 -1.00
CA TYR A 458 10.13 25.92 -0.13
C TYR A 458 11.27 26.57 -0.90
N GLY A 459 11.73 25.95 -1.99
CA GLY A 459 12.70 26.56 -2.90
C GLY A 459 12.16 27.85 -3.52
N TYR A 460 10.87 27.88 -3.87
CA TYR A 460 10.21 29.08 -4.38
C TYR A 460 10.08 30.18 -3.31
N LEU A 461 9.70 29.84 -2.07
CA LEU A 461 9.65 30.83 -0.98
C LEU A 461 11.02 31.48 -0.73
N ASP A 462 12.09 30.67 -0.70
CA ASP A 462 13.45 31.17 -0.49
C ASP A 462 13.92 32.06 -1.67
N GLU A 463 13.54 31.71 -2.90
CA GLU A 463 13.79 32.53 -4.10
C GLU A 463 13.08 33.89 -4.03
N LEU A 464 11.81 33.92 -3.59
CA LEU A 464 11.05 35.15 -3.42
C LEU A 464 11.67 36.05 -2.34
N ALA A 465 12.09 35.49 -1.21
CA ALA A 465 12.76 36.24 -0.15
C ALA A 465 14.09 36.86 -0.63
N ALA A 466 14.85 36.14 -1.46
CA ALA A 466 16.09 36.63 -2.03
C ALA A 466 15.87 37.70 -3.12
N SER A 467 14.83 37.54 -3.94
CA SER A 467 14.55 38.41 -5.08
C SER A 467 13.79 39.69 -4.70
N TYR A 468 12.95 39.62 -3.67
CA TYR A 468 12.09 40.71 -3.20
C TYR A 468 12.30 41.04 -1.71
N PRO A 469 13.54 41.31 -1.23
CA PRO A 469 13.84 41.43 0.20
C PRO A 469 13.19 42.63 0.90
N ASN A 470 12.69 43.62 0.15
CA ASN A 470 11.95 44.76 0.70
C ASN A 470 10.44 44.50 0.81
N LEU A 471 9.95 43.38 0.27
CA LEU A 471 8.55 43.00 0.28
C LEU A 471 8.33 41.71 1.07
N VAL A 472 9.30 40.78 1.00
CA VAL A 472 9.18 39.41 1.49
C VAL A 472 10.23 39.09 2.55
N SER A 473 9.80 38.42 3.61
CA SER A 473 10.70 37.67 4.50
C SER A 473 10.17 36.25 4.70
N VAL A 474 11.08 35.28 4.82
CA VAL A 474 10.76 33.86 5.07
C VAL A 474 11.50 33.42 6.33
N GLU A 475 10.80 32.71 7.20
CA GLU A 475 11.36 32.17 8.43
C GLU A 475 10.88 30.74 8.69
N VAL A 476 11.73 29.97 9.37
CA VAL A 476 11.35 28.67 9.93
C VAL A 476 10.70 28.92 11.29
N ILE A 477 9.42 28.57 11.41
CA ILE A 477 8.61 28.81 12.62
C ILE A 477 8.58 27.62 13.58
N GLY A 478 9.06 26.46 13.13
CA GLY A 478 9.07 25.22 13.89
C GLY A 478 9.59 24.07 13.05
N HIS A 479 9.63 22.88 13.65
CA HIS A 479 9.92 21.63 12.97
C HIS A 479 8.82 20.62 13.27
N SER A 480 8.47 19.80 12.28
CA SER A 480 7.51 18.70 12.41
C SER A 480 8.08 17.51 13.19
N HIS A 481 7.27 16.47 13.39
CA HIS A 481 7.70 15.25 14.10
C HIS A 481 8.89 14.54 13.44
N GLU A 482 8.88 14.42 12.10
CA GLU A 482 9.97 13.85 11.31
C GLU A 482 11.08 14.89 11.01
N ASN A 483 11.08 16.01 11.74
CA ASN A 483 12.10 17.06 11.73
C ASN A 483 12.24 17.78 10.37
N ARG A 484 11.13 18.03 9.68
CA ARG A 484 11.07 18.95 8.53
C ARG A 484 10.78 20.37 9.02
N GLU A 485 11.38 21.36 8.36
CA GLU A 485 11.09 22.77 8.64
C GLU A 485 9.62 23.08 8.36
N ILE A 486 9.02 23.93 9.18
CA ILE A 486 7.72 24.56 8.89
C ILE A 486 8.04 26.02 8.57
N LYS A 487 7.78 26.45 7.34
CA LYS A 487 8.12 27.81 6.87
C LYS A 487 6.89 28.72 6.84
N ALA A 488 7.08 29.95 7.31
CA ALA A 488 6.16 31.06 7.10
C ALA A 488 6.78 32.10 6.18
N ILE A 489 5.96 32.70 5.31
CA ILE A 489 6.30 33.85 4.48
C ILE A 489 5.51 35.07 4.96
N THR A 490 6.21 36.19 5.15
CA THR A 490 5.61 37.49 5.45
C THR A 490 5.74 38.39 4.24
N ILE A 491 4.61 38.95 3.77
CA ILE A 491 4.56 39.84 2.61
C ILE A 491 3.98 41.19 3.05
N THR A 492 4.78 42.25 2.90
CA THR A 492 4.45 43.57 3.44
C THR A 492 5.18 44.70 2.72
N SER A 493 4.50 45.84 2.53
CA SER A 493 5.13 47.05 1.99
C SER A 493 6.01 47.83 2.99
N THR A 494 6.28 47.29 4.19
CA THR A 494 7.18 47.87 5.20
C THR A 494 8.51 47.11 5.32
N ASN A 495 9.24 46.96 4.21
CA ASN A 495 10.58 46.37 4.15
C ASN A 495 10.66 44.94 4.74
N GLY A 496 9.68 44.09 4.39
CA GLY A 496 9.67 42.68 4.80
C GLY A 496 9.38 42.43 6.30
N GLN A 497 9.02 43.46 7.07
CA GLN A 497 8.57 43.32 8.46
C GLN A 497 7.16 43.89 8.66
N VAL A 498 6.34 43.22 9.46
CA VAL A 498 4.99 43.67 9.81
C VAL A 498 5.03 45.07 10.42
N SER A 499 4.20 45.97 9.91
CA SER A 499 4.18 47.41 10.20
C SER A 499 3.82 47.73 11.65
N GLY A 500 3.03 46.86 12.29
CA GLY A 500 2.45 47.10 13.62
C GLY A 500 1.31 48.13 13.62
N THR A 501 1.01 48.76 12.49
CA THR A 501 -0.12 49.69 12.30
C THR A 501 -1.16 49.20 11.30
N LYS A 502 -0.78 48.26 10.43
CA LYS A 502 -1.69 47.64 9.47
C LYS A 502 -2.40 46.44 10.10
N PRO A 503 -3.58 46.07 9.59
CA PRO A 503 -4.19 44.79 9.89
C PRO A 503 -3.30 43.64 9.38
N VAL A 504 -3.20 42.57 10.16
CA VAL A 504 -2.53 41.33 9.77
C VAL A 504 -3.59 40.34 9.27
N ILE A 505 -3.38 39.85 8.05
CA ILE A 505 -4.10 38.71 7.48
C ILE A 505 -3.21 37.48 7.65
N PHE A 506 -3.74 36.49 8.35
CA PHE A 506 -3.07 35.22 8.56
C PHE A 506 -3.73 34.12 7.73
N ILE A 507 -2.92 33.34 7.03
CA ILE A 507 -3.40 32.22 6.22
C ILE A 507 -2.55 30.99 6.49
N ASP A 508 -3.20 29.85 6.69
CA ASP A 508 -2.53 28.56 6.57
C ASP A 508 -3.20 27.67 5.53
N GLY A 509 -2.35 26.89 4.86
CA GLY A 509 -2.72 25.83 3.94
C GLY A 509 -2.07 24.51 4.36
N GLY A 510 -2.68 23.40 3.94
CA GLY A 510 -2.09 22.09 4.13
C GLY A 510 -2.03 21.63 5.59
N VAL A 511 -2.98 22.06 6.43
CA VAL A 511 -3.18 21.43 7.75
C VAL A 511 -3.56 19.96 7.58
N HIS A 512 -4.38 19.64 6.57
CA HIS A 512 -4.55 18.27 6.09
C HIS A 512 -3.70 18.01 4.85
N ALA A 513 -2.98 16.89 4.86
CA ALA A 513 -1.98 16.60 3.84
C ALA A 513 -2.53 16.31 2.44
N ARG A 514 -3.67 15.61 2.34
CA ARG A 514 -4.28 15.23 1.05
C ARG A 514 -4.92 16.37 0.24
N GLU A 515 -4.99 17.57 0.81
CA GLU A 515 -5.73 18.73 0.27
C GLU A 515 -4.83 19.60 -0.63
N TRP A 516 -4.25 18.98 -1.65
CA TRP A 516 -3.17 19.57 -2.48
C TRP A 516 -3.58 20.87 -3.19
N ALA A 517 -4.83 20.97 -3.65
CA ALA A 517 -5.32 22.19 -4.31
C ALA A 517 -5.43 23.38 -3.33
N GLY A 518 -5.69 23.12 -2.05
CA GLY A 518 -5.68 24.16 -1.01
C GLY A 518 -4.27 24.70 -0.75
N ILE A 519 -3.26 23.83 -0.73
CA ILE A 519 -1.86 24.26 -0.62
C ILE A 519 -1.46 25.11 -1.85
N MET A 520 -1.78 24.62 -3.04
CA MET A 520 -1.40 25.31 -4.28
C MET A 520 -2.16 26.63 -4.50
N SER A 521 -3.39 26.79 -4.00
CA SER A 521 -4.10 28.07 -4.06
C SER A 521 -3.46 29.13 -3.13
N VAL A 522 -2.90 28.70 -1.99
CA VAL A 522 -2.11 29.58 -1.11
C VAL A 522 -0.78 29.98 -1.78
N VAL A 523 -0.11 29.04 -2.46
CA VAL A 523 1.10 29.34 -3.26
C VAL A 523 0.77 30.30 -4.41
N TYR A 524 -0.39 30.17 -5.04
CA TYR A 524 -0.88 31.09 -6.06
C TYR A 524 -1.11 32.50 -5.52
N LEU A 525 -1.72 32.63 -4.34
CA LEU A 525 -1.85 33.92 -3.66
C LEU A 525 -0.47 34.58 -3.41
N ILE A 526 0.50 33.80 -2.93
CA ILE A 526 1.88 34.28 -2.72
C ILE A 526 2.48 34.79 -4.03
N HIS A 527 2.32 34.03 -5.12
CA HIS A 527 2.79 34.41 -6.46
C HIS A 527 2.18 35.74 -6.91
N GLU A 528 0.86 35.90 -6.83
CA GLU A 528 0.18 37.14 -7.22
C GLU A 528 0.60 38.34 -6.35
N LEU A 529 0.68 38.16 -5.03
CA LEU A 529 1.07 39.25 -4.11
C LEU A 529 2.50 39.73 -4.30
N VAL A 530 3.42 38.86 -4.74
CA VAL A 530 4.85 39.19 -4.83
C VAL A 530 5.27 39.51 -6.26
N GLU A 531 5.04 38.61 -7.22
CA GLU A 531 5.53 38.78 -8.59
C GLU A 531 4.61 39.70 -9.42
N HIS A 532 3.31 39.74 -9.09
CA HIS A 532 2.32 40.64 -9.70
C HIS A 532 1.89 41.78 -8.75
N ASN A 533 2.74 42.13 -7.78
CA ASN A 533 2.42 43.11 -6.72
C ASN A 533 1.87 44.45 -7.26
N SER A 534 2.34 44.92 -8.42
CA SER A 534 1.89 46.17 -9.03
C SER A 534 0.39 46.19 -9.35
N ASP A 535 -0.20 45.03 -9.61
CA ASP A 535 -1.61 44.88 -10.00
C ASP A 535 -2.53 44.77 -8.78
N TYR A 536 -1.95 44.54 -7.59
CA TYR A 536 -2.65 44.25 -6.34
C TYR A 536 -2.22 45.16 -5.17
N GLN A 537 -1.89 46.42 -5.47
CA GLN A 537 -1.55 47.40 -4.43
C GLN A 537 -2.68 47.63 -3.41
N ASP A 538 -3.94 47.38 -3.80
CA ASP A 538 -5.09 47.40 -2.89
C ASP A 538 -4.95 46.38 -1.75
N MET A 539 -4.32 45.24 -2.00
CA MET A 539 -4.10 44.19 -1.01
C MET A 539 -2.93 44.48 -0.05
N MET A 540 -2.07 45.45 -0.38
CA MET A 540 -0.88 45.82 0.42
C MET A 540 -1.18 46.84 1.54
N THR A 541 -2.44 47.23 1.70
CA THR A 541 -2.96 47.93 2.88
C THR A 541 -2.90 47.05 4.13
N ASN A 542 -2.80 45.74 3.94
CA ASN A 542 -2.65 44.72 4.96
C ASN A 542 -1.21 44.15 4.99
N ASP A 543 -0.82 43.59 6.13
CA ASP A 543 0.36 42.73 6.24
C ASP A 543 -0.06 41.27 6.18
N TRP A 544 0.60 40.48 5.34
CA TRP A 544 0.27 39.07 5.11
C TRP A 544 1.26 38.17 5.82
N VAL A 545 0.76 37.21 6.60
CA VAL A 545 1.56 36.16 7.24
C VAL A 545 0.98 34.82 6.83
N ILE A 546 1.73 34.06 6.03
CA ILE A 546 1.21 32.89 5.33
C ILE A 546 2.06 31.65 5.64
N VAL A 547 1.42 30.54 5.99
CA VAL A 547 2.04 29.22 6.18
C VAL A 547 1.47 28.26 5.11
N PRO A 548 2.12 28.11 3.94
CA PRO A 548 1.53 27.36 2.83
C PRO A 548 1.47 25.84 3.06
N VAL A 549 2.37 25.30 3.89
CA VAL A 549 2.42 23.87 4.22
C VAL A 549 2.55 23.73 5.74
N ALA A 550 1.42 23.71 6.44
CA ALA A 550 1.38 23.57 7.89
C ALA A 550 1.74 22.14 8.37
N ASN A 551 1.50 21.12 7.55
CA ASN A 551 1.78 19.71 7.83
C ASN A 551 2.81 19.12 6.83
N PRO A 552 4.10 19.48 6.92
CA PRO A 552 5.08 19.07 5.91
C PRO A 552 5.32 17.55 5.89
N ASP A 553 5.23 16.87 7.04
CA ASP A 553 5.41 15.41 7.10
C ASP A 553 4.27 14.66 6.43
N GLY A 554 3.02 15.06 6.75
CA GLY A 554 1.85 14.47 6.11
C GLY A 554 1.85 14.76 4.61
N TYR A 555 2.20 15.99 4.21
CA TYR A 555 2.22 16.38 2.80
C TYR A 555 3.24 15.55 2.01
N GLU A 556 4.48 15.42 2.50
CA GLU A 556 5.49 14.55 1.89
C GLU A 556 5.00 13.10 1.80
N PHE A 557 4.42 12.57 2.89
CA PHE A 557 3.88 11.20 2.90
C PHE A 557 2.76 10.99 1.89
N SER A 558 1.98 12.04 1.59
CA SER A 558 0.94 11.99 0.56
C SER A 558 1.51 11.94 -0.86
N HIS A 559 2.67 12.54 -1.10
CA HIS A 559 3.39 12.45 -2.38
C HIS A 559 4.09 11.10 -2.57
N THR A 560 4.69 10.56 -1.50
CA THR A 560 5.60 9.41 -1.62
C THR A 560 4.97 8.05 -1.29
N SER A 561 3.86 8.02 -0.54
CA SER A 561 3.38 6.78 0.07
C SER A 561 1.87 6.61 0.04
N ASN A 562 1.10 7.48 0.71
CA ASN A 562 -0.36 7.38 0.74
C ASN A 562 -1.00 8.72 0.38
N ARG A 563 -1.43 8.85 -0.88
CA ARG A 563 -2.05 10.06 -1.43
C ARG A 563 -3.27 10.57 -0.66
N MET A 564 -4.00 9.68 0.02
CA MET A 564 -5.19 10.02 0.81
C MET A 564 -4.89 10.27 2.29
N TRP A 565 -3.61 10.37 2.68
CA TRP A 565 -3.23 10.67 4.05
C TRP A 565 -3.67 12.07 4.47
N ARG A 566 -4.35 12.18 5.61
CA ARG A 566 -4.91 13.43 6.13
C ARG A 566 -4.05 14.05 7.25
N LYS A 567 -3.68 13.24 8.24
CA LYS A 567 -3.12 13.65 9.54
C LYS A 567 -1.65 14.08 9.46
N ASN A 568 -1.06 14.50 10.57
CA ASN A 568 0.41 14.56 10.68
C ASN A 568 1.03 13.14 10.74
N ARG A 569 2.33 13.04 11.03
CA ARG A 569 3.06 11.77 11.12
C ARG A 569 3.51 11.39 12.53
N PHE A 570 2.89 11.96 13.57
CA PHE A 570 3.17 11.61 14.96
C PHE A 570 2.83 10.13 15.25
N PRO A 571 3.70 9.32 15.87
CA PRO A 571 3.44 7.91 16.15
C PRO A 571 2.50 7.74 17.35
N SER A 572 1.21 7.91 17.12
CA SER A 572 0.16 7.82 18.16
C SER A 572 0.14 6.46 18.88
N SER A 573 0.48 5.36 18.21
CA SER A 573 0.69 4.03 18.79
C SER A 573 1.51 3.11 17.86
N ILE A 574 1.72 1.85 18.26
CA ILE A 574 2.37 0.81 17.41
C ILE A 574 1.61 0.57 16.10
N LEU A 575 0.28 0.71 16.11
CA LEU A 575 -0.57 0.38 14.95
C LEU A 575 -1.03 1.62 14.17
N CYS A 576 -0.97 2.81 14.78
CA CYS A 576 -1.68 3.97 14.27
C CYS A 576 -0.81 5.22 14.37
N THR A 577 -0.78 5.97 13.27
CA THR A 577 0.03 7.18 13.10
C THR A 577 -0.88 8.37 12.83
N GLY A 578 -0.47 9.53 13.32
CA GLY A 578 -1.01 10.83 13.01
C GLY A 578 -2.08 11.31 14.00
N VAL A 579 -2.11 12.62 14.14
CA VAL A 579 -3.13 13.45 14.80
C VAL A 579 -3.76 14.37 13.75
N ASP A 580 -5.07 14.57 13.83
CA ASP A 580 -5.76 15.59 13.04
C ASP A 580 -5.43 16.96 13.62
N LEU A 581 -4.58 17.71 12.90
CA LEU A 581 -4.12 19.03 13.33
C LEU A 581 -5.28 20.01 13.48
N ASN A 582 -6.36 19.88 12.70
CA ASN A 582 -7.56 20.72 12.82
C ASN A 582 -8.55 20.20 13.89
N ARG A 583 -8.09 19.31 14.77
CA ARG A 583 -8.76 18.93 16.02
C ARG A 583 -7.88 19.17 17.24
N ASN A 584 -6.68 19.72 17.04
CA ASN A 584 -5.66 19.83 18.07
C ASN A 584 -5.56 21.23 18.69
N PHE A 585 -6.31 22.24 18.22
CA PHE A 585 -6.26 23.58 18.82
C PHE A 585 -6.96 23.63 20.19
N GLU A 586 -6.50 24.51 21.09
CA GLU A 586 -6.95 24.51 22.50
C GLU A 586 -8.37 25.01 22.74
N TYR A 587 -8.93 25.78 21.82
CA TYR A 587 -10.27 26.33 22.00
C TYR A 587 -11.34 25.24 21.84
N MET A 588 -12.04 24.95 22.93
CA MET A 588 -13.07 23.91 23.00
C MET A 588 -12.55 22.53 22.55
N TRP A 589 -11.27 22.25 22.80
CA TRP A 589 -10.66 20.94 22.53
C TRP A 589 -11.38 19.81 23.27
N ALA A 590 -11.50 18.65 22.63
CA ALA A 590 -12.10 17.46 23.21
C ALA A 590 -11.17 16.25 23.04
N SER A 591 -11.09 15.41 24.07
CA SER A 591 -10.31 14.17 24.02
C SER A 591 -10.95 13.13 23.11
N GLY A 592 -10.13 12.36 22.39
CA GLY A 592 -10.55 11.19 21.62
C GLY A 592 -9.79 9.93 22.05
N THR A 593 -10.44 8.75 21.99
CA THR A 593 -9.85 7.47 22.43
C THR A 593 -9.36 6.60 21.27
N ASN A 594 -9.89 6.80 20.06
CA ASN A 594 -9.47 6.05 18.87
C ASN A 594 -8.27 6.71 18.19
N LEU A 595 -7.06 6.21 18.49
CA LEU A 595 -5.79 6.69 17.95
C LEU A 595 -5.65 6.51 16.43
N CYS A 596 -6.47 5.61 15.86
CA CYS A 596 -6.46 5.24 14.45
C CYS A 596 -7.42 6.08 13.62
N SER A 597 -8.35 6.80 14.27
CA SER A 597 -9.30 7.67 13.59
C SER A 597 -8.59 8.77 12.82
N ASP A 598 -9.14 9.13 11.66
CA ASP A 598 -8.72 10.29 10.86
C ASP A 598 -8.99 11.63 11.54
N THR A 599 -9.79 11.62 12.62
CA THR A 599 -10.11 12.81 13.43
C THR A 599 -9.53 12.74 14.85
N TYR A 600 -8.55 11.87 15.07
CA TYR A 600 -7.91 11.74 16.38
C TYR A 600 -7.31 13.09 16.83
N PRO A 601 -7.76 13.68 17.96
CA PRO A 601 -7.45 15.07 18.32
C PRO A 601 -6.12 15.26 19.05
N GLY A 602 -5.33 14.19 19.21
CA GLY A 602 -4.07 14.20 19.95
C GLY A 602 -4.22 13.87 21.43
N THR A 603 -3.10 13.84 22.14
CA THR A 603 -3.06 13.49 23.57
C THR A 603 -3.49 14.63 24.48
N GLY A 604 -3.58 15.84 23.93
CA GLY A 604 -3.99 17.06 24.61
C GLY A 604 -4.15 18.20 23.60
N PRO A 605 -4.69 19.36 24.03
CA PRO A 605 -4.70 20.54 23.18
C PRO A 605 -3.26 20.99 22.89
N VAL A 606 -3.01 21.38 21.65
CA VAL A 606 -1.74 21.87 21.11
C VAL A 606 -0.60 20.87 21.38
N SER A 607 -0.91 19.57 21.33
CA SER A 607 0.08 18.51 21.53
C SER A 607 1.06 18.40 20.37
N GLU A 608 0.64 18.75 19.15
CA GLU A 608 1.43 18.54 17.95
C GLU A 608 2.38 19.73 17.70
N LEU A 609 3.60 19.44 17.24
CA LEU A 609 4.63 20.46 16.98
C LEU A 609 4.18 21.45 15.90
N GLU A 610 3.43 20.97 14.91
CA GLU A 610 2.86 21.79 13.84
C GLU A 610 1.84 22.80 14.41
N THR A 611 0.91 22.33 15.25
CA THR A 611 -0.08 23.21 15.91
C THR A 611 0.59 24.19 16.87
N GLN A 612 1.63 23.76 17.61
CA GLN A 612 2.43 24.64 18.47
C GLN A 612 3.11 25.77 17.67
N ALA A 613 3.64 25.46 16.48
CA ALA A 613 4.27 26.44 15.61
C ALA A 613 3.27 27.50 15.11
N LEU A 614 2.07 27.09 14.69
CA LEU A 614 1.00 27.99 14.25
C LEU A 614 0.53 28.90 15.40
N VAL A 615 0.23 28.33 16.56
CA VAL A 615 -0.20 29.09 17.76
C VAL A 615 0.87 30.10 18.19
N SER A 616 2.13 29.69 18.18
CA SER A 616 3.27 30.56 18.53
C SER A 616 3.43 31.71 17.53
N LEU A 617 3.28 31.43 16.23
CA LEU A 617 3.33 32.44 15.18
C LEU A 617 2.18 33.45 15.31
N MET A 618 0.93 33.00 15.46
CA MET A 618 -0.23 33.87 15.65
C MET A 618 -0.06 34.80 16.85
N SER A 619 0.46 34.27 17.96
CA SER A 619 0.68 35.04 19.20
C SER A 619 1.64 36.23 19.03
N ARG A 620 2.57 36.17 18.06
CA ARG A 620 3.49 37.29 17.76
C ARG A 620 2.77 38.53 17.24
N TYR A 621 1.60 38.36 16.63
CA TYR A 621 0.87 39.42 15.95
C TYR A 621 -0.43 39.82 16.64
N ARG A 622 -0.71 39.30 17.84
CA ARG A 622 -1.99 39.42 18.58
C ARG A 622 -2.63 40.82 18.65
N ASN A 623 -1.84 41.89 18.53
CA ASN A 623 -2.34 43.26 18.61
C ASN A 623 -2.87 43.79 17.27
N ASN A 624 -2.64 43.07 16.17
CA ASN A 624 -2.91 43.50 14.80
C ASN A 624 -3.69 42.44 13.98
N LEU A 625 -4.01 41.28 14.57
CA LEU A 625 -4.72 40.19 13.90
C LEU A 625 -6.13 40.65 13.50
N SER A 626 -6.43 40.61 12.20
CA SER A 626 -7.74 41.01 11.69
C SER A 626 -8.50 39.86 11.05
N LEU A 627 -7.88 39.17 10.09
CA LEU A 627 -8.51 38.07 9.35
C LEU A 627 -7.65 36.81 9.42
N TYR A 628 -8.27 35.70 9.78
CA TYR A 628 -7.72 34.36 9.70
C TYR A 628 -8.43 33.56 8.61
N LEU A 629 -7.67 32.92 7.71
CA LEU A 629 -8.20 32.01 6.70
C LEU A 629 -7.51 30.63 6.82
N ALA A 630 -8.28 29.62 7.23
CA ALA A 630 -7.89 28.22 7.14
C ALA A 630 -8.26 27.69 5.76
N VAL A 631 -7.29 27.32 4.94
CA VAL A 631 -7.53 26.88 3.56
C VAL A 631 -7.54 25.36 3.47
N HIS A 632 -8.70 24.83 3.13
CA HIS A 632 -9.01 23.41 3.01
C HIS A 632 -9.58 23.08 1.62
N THR A 633 -9.65 21.78 1.33
CA THR A 633 -10.50 21.25 0.25
C THR A 633 -11.26 20.05 0.79
N TYR A 634 -12.48 19.76 0.38
CA TYR A 634 -13.24 20.38 -0.71
C TYR A 634 -14.67 20.72 -0.24
N GLY A 635 -15.38 21.56 -0.98
CA GLY A 635 -16.82 21.72 -0.76
C GLY A 635 -17.49 22.94 -1.37
N ASP A 636 -16.71 23.88 -1.93
CA ASP A 636 -17.16 25.20 -2.33
C ASP A 636 -17.90 25.91 -1.17
N MET A 637 -17.24 26.01 0.00
CA MET A 637 -17.83 26.61 1.21
C MET A 637 -16.94 27.69 1.82
N ILE A 638 -17.57 28.76 2.31
CA ILE A 638 -16.98 29.83 3.11
C ILE A 638 -17.63 29.76 4.48
N LEU A 639 -16.92 29.16 5.43
CA LEU A 639 -17.46 28.81 6.74
C LEU A 639 -16.93 29.75 7.81
N TYR A 640 -17.77 30.15 8.77
CA TYR A 640 -17.36 30.98 9.90
C TYR A 640 -17.69 30.34 11.27
N PRO A 641 -16.93 30.68 12.33
CA PRO A 641 -17.15 30.17 13.70
C PRO A 641 -18.54 30.43 14.31
N PHE A 642 -18.97 29.70 15.34
CA PHE A 642 -18.26 28.58 15.96
C PHE A 642 -18.71 27.22 15.44
N GLY A 643 -17.75 26.31 15.23
CA GLY A 643 -17.94 24.93 14.81
C GLY A 643 -18.13 23.93 15.96
N TYR A 644 -17.73 24.25 17.20
CA TYR A 644 -17.66 23.24 18.28
C TYR A 644 -19.00 22.79 18.90
N ALA A 645 -20.13 23.46 18.63
CA ALA A 645 -21.40 23.21 19.34
C ALA A 645 -22.62 23.08 18.43
N TRP A 646 -23.60 22.28 18.86
CA TRP A 646 -24.94 22.21 18.27
C TRP A 646 -26.04 22.19 19.37
N PRO A 647 -27.09 23.04 19.32
CA PRO A 647 -27.31 24.14 18.36
C PRO A 647 -26.12 25.11 18.30
N PHE A 648 -25.83 25.66 17.12
CA PHE A 648 -24.62 26.46 16.92
C PHE A 648 -24.64 27.73 17.78
N ILE A 649 -23.45 28.14 18.22
CA ILE A 649 -23.26 29.38 18.96
C ILE A 649 -22.75 30.42 17.96
N PRO A 650 -23.51 31.51 17.71
CA PRO A 650 -23.08 32.52 16.76
C PRO A 650 -21.87 33.28 17.30
N VAL A 651 -20.91 33.55 16.42
CA VAL A 651 -19.87 34.54 16.69
C VAL A 651 -20.49 35.92 16.91
N SER A 652 -19.87 36.77 17.75
CA SER A 652 -20.44 38.06 18.15
C SER A 652 -20.71 39.02 16.99
N ASN A 653 -19.90 38.97 15.94
CA ASN A 653 -19.98 39.75 14.70
C ASN A 653 -20.43 38.86 13.52
N ALA A 654 -21.44 38.01 13.73
CA ALA A 654 -21.93 37.08 12.71
C ALA A 654 -22.48 37.79 11.47
N ALA A 655 -23.13 38.96 11.64
CA ALA A 655 -23.66 39.72 10.51
C ALA A 655 -22.53 40.21 9.58
N GLU A 656 -21.42 40.65 10.15
CA GLU A 656 -20.23 41.06 9.41
C GLU A 656 -19.56 39.86 8.73
N HIS A 657 -19.47 38.70 9.40
CA HIS A 657 -18.95 37.47 8.78
C HIS A 657 -19.78 37.04 7.55
N ILE A 658 -21.11 37.05 7.68
CA ILE A 658 -22.02 36.72 6.58
C ILE A 658 -21.85 37.71 5.42
N ALA A 659 -21.79 39.02 5.72
CA ALA A 659 -21.64 40.05 4.70
C ALA A 659 -20.32 39.90 3.92
N MET A 660 -19.20 39.70 4.63
CA MET A 660 -17.89 39.48 4.02
C MET A 660 -17.86 38.20 3.19
N GLY A 661 -18.42 37.10 3.71
CA GLY A 661 -18.50 35.82 3.00
C GLY A 661 -19.36 35.88 1.73
N GLU A 662 -20.54 36.51 1.77
CA GLU A 662 -21.39 36.68 0.59
C GLU A 662 -20.75 37.60 -0.46
N LYS A 663 -19.99 38.62 -0.05
CA LYS A 663 -19.20 39.47 -0.95
C LYS A 663 -18.08 38.66 -1.64
N ALA A 664 -17.40 37.78 -0.90
CA ALA A 664 -16.37 36.90 -1.44
C ALA A 664 -16.95 35.87 -2.43
N LYS A 665 -18.06 35.21 -2.08
CA LYS A 665 -18.81 34.33 -2.98
C LYS A 665 -19.23 35.03 -4.27
N ALA A 666 -19.73 36.27 -4.17
CA ALA A 666 -20.09 37.07 -5.34
C ALA A 666 -18.88 37.36 -6.24
N ALA A 667 -17.72 37.64 -5.66
CA ALA A 667 -16.47 37.87 -6.39
C ALA A 667 -16.02 36.63 -7.19
N VAL A 668 -16.11 35.44 -6.59
CA VAL A 668 -15.82 34.17 -7.29
C VAL A 668 -16.81 33.92 -8.42
N SER A 669 -18.10 34.11 -8.15
CA SER A 669 -19.15 33.93 -9.16
C SER A 669 -18.98 34.88 -10.36
N ALA A 670 -18.49 36.09 -10.11
CA ALA A 670 -18.27 37.09 -11.15
C ALA A 670 -17.16 36.71 -12.16
N VAL A 671 -16.22 35.86 -11.76
CA VAL A 671 -15.17 35.32 -12.65
C VAL A 671 -15.51 33.93 -13.21
N GLY A 672 -16.74 33.46 -13.02
CA GLY A 672 -17.21 32.17 -13.50
C GLY A 672 -16.82 30.97 -12.62
N GLY A 673 -16.36 31.22 -11.38
CA GLY A 673 -16.13 30.16 -10.40
C GLY A 673 -17.45 29.60 -9.83
N PRO A 674 -17.39 28.55 -8.99
CA PRO A 674 -18.59 27.90 -8.46
C PRO A 674 -19.33 28.81 -7.47
N ASN A 675 -20.61 28.49 -7.25
CA ASN A 675 -21.45 29.21 -6.31
C ASN A 675 -21.22 28.68 -4.89
N TYR A 676 -20.32 29.33 -4.16
CA TYR A 676 -19.97 28.94 -2.79
C TYR A 676 -21.16 29.04 -1.83
N ILE A 677 -21.19 28.18 -0.81
CA ILE A 677 -22.13 28.28 0.32
C ILE A 677 -21.45 29.07 1.44
N VAL A 678 -22.15 30.05 2.00
CA VAL A 678 -21.66 30.86 3.14
C VAL A 678 -22.50 30.52 4.37
N GLY A 679 -21.87 30.27 5.51
CA GLY A 679 -22.61 30.00 6.75
C GLY A 679 -21.73 29.51 7.89
N ASN A 680 -22.37 29.16 9.01
CA ASN A 680 -21.66 28.69 10.18
C ASN A 680 -21.08 27.27 9.94
N SER A 681 -19.85 27.03 10.42
CA SER A 681 -19.14 25.75 10.26
C SER A 681 -19.95 24.55 10.79
N ALA A 682 -20.58 24.65 11.96
CA ALA A 682 -21.37 23.56 12.54
C ALA A 682 -22.69 23.31 11.80
N GLU A 683 -23.31 24.37 11.26
CA GLU A 683 -24.59 24.31 10.56
C GLU A 683 -24.48 23.71 9.16
N ILE A 684 -23.49 24.15 8.37
CA ILE A 684 -23.30 23.66 7.00
C ILE A 684 -22.68 22.27 7.00
N LEU A 685 -21.67 22.06 7.85
CA LEU A 685 -20.92 20.81 7.92
C LEU A 685 -21.41 19.95 9.08
N TYR A 686 -20.83 20.16 10.26
CA TYR A 686 -20.98 19.33 11.45
C TYR A 686 -20.20 19.95 12.61
N THR A 687 -20.46 19.50 13.84
CA THR A 687 -19.71 19.96 15.01
C THR A 687 -18.26 19.46 15.02
N ALA A 688 -17.30 20.37 15.20
CA ALA A 688 -15.87 20.08 15.24
C ALA A 688 -15.20 20.78 16.44
N TYR A 689 -14.58 20.00 17.31
CA TYR A 689 -13.83 20.49 18.47
C TYR A 689 -12.38 20.77 18.11
N GLY A 690 -11.76 21.78 18.74
CA GLY A 690 -10.34 22.08 18.57
C GLY A 690 -9.95 22.48 17.14
N ALA A 691 -10.86 23.12 16.40
CA ALA A 691 -10.63 23.63 15.06
C ALA A 691 -9.91 24.99 15.09
N SER A 692 -9.16 25.29 14.03
CA SER A 692 -8.31 26.48 13.96
C SER A 692 -9.10 27.79 13.81
N ASP A 693 -10.21 27.78 13.07
CA ASP A 693 -11.11 28.93 12.89
C ASP A 693 -11.77 29.34 14.21
N ASP A 694 -12.26 28.36 14.97
CA ASP A 694 -12.80 28.53 16.32
C ASP A 694 -11.73 29.08 17.29
N TYR A 695 -10.51 28.56 17.22
CA TYR A 695 -9.39 29.08 18.03
C TYR A 695 -9.01 30.52 17.66
N ALA A 696 -8.98 30.84 16.36
CA ALA A 696 -8.60 32.16 15.87
C ALA A 696 -9.47 33.27 16.47
N VAL A 697 -10.79 33.09 16.43
CA VAL A 697 -11.76 34.06 16.96
C VAL A 697 -11.97 33.90 18.47
N GLY A 698 -12.03 32.66 18.95
CA GLY A 698 -12.37 32.35 20.33
C GLY A 698 -11.26 32.67 21.34
N LEU A 699 -9.99 32.64 20.92
CA LEU A 699 -8.86 32.81 21.83
C LEU A 699 -7.69 33.63 21.28
N ALA A 700 -7.32 33.47 20.00
CA ALA A 700 -6.13 34.12 19.45
C ALA A 700 -6.29 35.64 19.23
N GLY A 701 -7.54 36.11 19.08
CA GLY A 701 -7.87 37.54 19.01
C GLY A 701 -8.10 38.08 17.60
N PHE A 702 -8.40 37.22 16.62
CA PHE A 702 -8.81 37.68 15.29
C PHE A 702 -10.22 38.28 15.31
N THR A 703 -10.43 39.36 14.56
CA THR A 703 -11.76 39.95 14.34
C THR A 703 -12.63 39.05 13.48
N TYR A 704 -12.05 38.46 12.43
CA TYR A 704 -12.70 37.59 11.47
C TYR A 704 -11.92 36.27 11.36
N GLY A 705 -12.66 35.16 11.34
CA GLY A 705 -12.10 33.84 11.07
C GLY A 705 -12.96 33.10 10.06
N PHE A 706 -12.34 32.52 9.04
CA PHE A 706 -13.03 31.67 8.08
C PHE A 706 -12.26 30.39 7.78
N THR A 707 -13.02 29.32 7.57
CA THR A 707 -12.57 28.10 6.91
C THR A 707 -13.04 28.14 5.47
N LEU A 708 -12.12 27.99 4.53
CA LEU A 708 -12.41 27.89 3.10
C LEU A 708 -12.32 26.44 2.67
N GLU A 709 -13.43 25.84 2.25
CA GLU A 709 -13.45 24.53 1.60
C GLU A 709 -13.52 24.76 0.09
N LEU A 710 -12.37 24.70 -0.59
CA LEU A 710 -12.27 25.06 -2.01
C LEU A 710 -12.86 23.98 -2.93
N THR A 711 -12.80 24.21 -4.24
CA THR A 711 -13.27 23.25 -5.26
C THR A 711 -12.39 21.99 -5.28
N GLY A 712 -13.02 20.82 -5.41
CA GLY A 712 -12.36 19.51 -5.45
C GLY A 712 -12.17 18.94 -6.86
N GLY A 713 -11.67 17.71 -6.94
CA GLY A 713 -11.52 16.94 -8.19
C GLY A 713 -12.62 15.94 -8.49
N GLY A 714 -12.60 15.25 -9.63
CA GLY A 714 -13.65 14.26 -9.95
C GLY A 714 -15.08 14.83 -9.82
N SER A 715 -15.98 14.17 -9.07
CA SER A 715 -17.27 14.79 -8.65
C SER A 715 -17.21 15.42 -7.24
N GLN A 716 -16.10 16.15 -7.07
CA GLN A 716 -15.62 17.05 -6.03
C GLN A 716 -15.01 16.36 -4.79
N GLY A 717 -13.85 15.72 -4.98
CA GLY A 717 -13.02 15.03 -3.99
C GLY A 717 -11.62 15.64 -3.83
N PHE A 718 -10.65 14.86 -3.32
CA PHE A 718 -9.25 15.28 -3.17
C PHE A 718 -8.40 15.08 -4.44
N ASP A 719 -9.00 14.57 -5.51
CA ASP A 719 -8.40 14.10 -6.77
C ASP A 719 -8.49 15.15 -7.89
N LEU A 720 -8.20 16.42 -7.59
CA LEU A 720 -8.29 17.51 -8.56
C LEU A 720 -7.30 17.27 -9.71
N PRO A 721 -7.76 17.16 -10.98
CA PRO A 721 -6.84 17.04 -12.09
C PRO A 721 -5.95 18.28 -12.16
N ALA A 722 -4.64 18.09 -12.30
CA ALA A 722 -3.67 19.19 -12.36
C ALA A 722 -4.00 20.23 -13.45
N SER A 723 -4.64 19.82 -14.55
CA SER A 723 -5.13 20.72 -15.60
C SER A 723 -6.19 21.73 -15.14
N GLN A 724 -6.85 21.51 -14.00
CA GLN A 724 -7.83 22.41 -13.41
C GLN A 724 -7.24 23.28 -12.29
N LEU A 725 -6.01 22.99 -11.85
CA LEU A 725 -5.40 23.62 -10.69
C LEU A 725 -5.36 25.14 -10.81
N GLN A 726 -4.86 25.66 -11.93
CA GLN A 726 -4.79 27.10 -12.15
C GLN A 726 -6.16 27.79 -12.09
N HIS A 727 -7.22 27.14 -12.62
CA HIS A 727 -8.56 27.70 -12.58
C HIS A 727 -9.13 27.75 -11.15
N VAL A 728 -8.90 26.71 -10.36
CA VAL A 728 -9.31 26.65 -8.95
C VAL A 728 -8.54 27.67 -8.12
N ALA A 729 -7.22 27.77 -8.31
CA ALA A 729 -6.37 28.74 -7.63
C ALA A 729 -6.76 30.19 -7.97
N HIS A 730 -7.03 30.49 -9.24
CA HIS A 730 -7.52 31.81 -9.66
C HIS A 730 -8.91 32.14 -9.08
N SER A 731 -9.79 31.15 -8.96
CA SER A 731 -11.09 31.33 -8.29
C SER A 731 -10.92 31.63 -6.80
N ALA A 732 -10.08 30.87 -6.10
CA ALA A 732 -9.77 31.10 -4.68
C ALA A 732 -9.12 32.47 -4.44
N PHE A 733 -8.28 32.94 -5.38
CA PHE A 733 -7.69 34.27 -5.32
C PHE A 733 -8.73 35.40 -5.24
N GLN A 734 -9.88 35.26 -5.90
CA GLN A 734 -10.95 36.25 -5.78
C GLN A 734 -11.58 36.30 -4.38
N ILE A 735 -11.61 35.17 -3.65
CA ILE A 735 -12.02 35.14 -2.24
C ILE A 735 -11.03 35.96 -1.42
N TYR A 736 -9.73 35.64 -1.54
CA TYR A 736 -8.67 36.31 -0.78
C TYR A 736 -8.68 37.82 -0.99
N ARG A 737 -8.75 38.27 -2.25
CA ARG A 737 -8.79 39.69 -2.60
C ARG A 737 -10.04 40.38 -2.07
N SER A 738 -11.21 39.75 -2.23
CA SER A 738 -12.48 40.33 -1.78
C SER A 738 -12.50 40.54 -0.26
N MET A 739 -12.04 39.54 0.50
CA MET A 739 -11.98 39.61 1.96
C MET A 739 -10.92 40.59 2.45
N ALA A 740 -9.73 40.60 1.85
CA ALA A 740 -8.65 41.51 2.23
C ALA A 740 -9.02 42.99 2.05
N ASN A 741 -9.81 43.31 1.01
CA ASN A 741 -10.28 44.65 0.73
C ASN A 741 -11.48 45.08 1.60
N ASP A 742 -12.04 44.16 2.40
CA ASP A 742 -13.16 44.43 3.30
C ASP A 742 -12.72 44.67 4.76
N ILE A 743 -11.42 44.43 5.04
CA ILE A 743 -10.73 44.81 6.28
C ILE A 743 -10.34 46.28 6.21
#